data_AF-A0AAD5G225-F1
#
_entry.id   AF-A0AAD5G225-F1
#
_cell.length_a   1.000
_cell.length_b   1.000
_cell.length_c   1.000
_cell.angle_alpha   90.00
_cell.angle_beta   90.00
_cell.angle_gamma   90.00
#
_symmetry.space_group_name_H-M   'P 1'
#
loop_
_entity.id
_entity.type
_entity.pdbx_description
1 polymer ?
#
loop_
_entity_poly.entity_id
_entity_poly.type
_entity_poly.pdbx_seq_one_letter_code
_entity_poly.pdbx_strand_id
1 'polypeptide(L)'
;MLKNPAILLLDEATSALDSESEKLVQEALDRFMIGRTTLVIAHRLSTIRKADLVAVLQQGSVLEKGTHDDLISKGENGVYAKLIKMQEVANETAMNNARKSSARASSARNSVSSPIMTRNSSYGRSPYSRRLSDFSNSDFSLSLDGGYPNHRLEKLTFKEQASSFWRLAKMNSPEWTYALIGSVGSVVCGSLSAFFAYVLSAVLSVYYNQDHEYMVKEIGKYCYLLIGVSSAALIFNTLQHCFWDVVGENLTKRVREKMLAAVLMNEMAWFDQEENESSRVAARLSLDANNVRSAIGDRISVIMQNSALMLVACTAGFVLQWRLALVLIAVFPIVVAATVLQKMFMQGFSGDLEGAHAKATQLAGEAVANMRTVAAFNSESKIVNLFTTSLDGPLRRCFWKGQIAGSGFGVAQFLLYCSYALGLWYASWLVKHGISDFSKTIRVFMVLMVSANGAAETLTLAPDFVKGGRAMRSVFNLLDRKTEIESDDPDSTPVPDRLKGEIELKHVDFAYPSRPDTPIFHDLCLRARAGKTLALVGSSGCGKSSVIALVQRFYEPSYGRVTIDGKDIRKYNLKSLRRHIATVPQEPCLFATTIYENIAYGHESATEAEIIEAATLANAHKFISSLPDGYNTFVGEQGVQLSGGQKQRVAVARAFLRKAEIMLLDEATSALDAESEKCIQEALERVCSGKTTIVVAHRLSTIRNAHTIAVIDDGKVAEQGSHAQLLKNYADGCYAKMIQLQRFSHGHEVVNIVSVGSSSSTQI
;
A
#
# COMPACT_ATOMS: atom_id res chain seq x y z
N MET A 1 25.10 28.81 -4.19
CA MET A 1 26.33 29.44 -4.72
C MET A 1 26.25 29.83 -6.19
N LEU A 2 25.89 28.91 -7.11
CA LEU A 2 25.91 29.17 -8.57
C LEU A 2 25.06 30.38 -9.05
N LYS A 3 23.90 30.64 -8.45
CA LYS A 3 23.03 31.78 -8.79
C LYS A 3 23.59 33.14 -8.33
N ASN A 4 24.62 33.14 -7.48
CA ASN A 4 25.22 34.31 -6.82
C ASN A 4 24.19 35.38 -6.38
N PRO A 5 23.21 35.04 -5.53
CA PRO A 5 22.13 35.97 -5.18
C PRO A 5 22.63 37.08 -4.27
N ALA A 6 22.03 38.27 -4.41
CA ALA A 6 22.27 39.41 -3.51
C ALA A 6 21.56 39.25 -2.15
N ILE A 7 20.41 38.56 -2.15
CA ILE A 7 19.60 38.26 -0.96
C ILE A 7 19.60 36.75 -0.73
N LEU A 8 19.88 36.34 0.49
CA LEU A 8 19.88 34.95 0.92
C LEU A 8 18.81 34.75 2.00
N LEU A 9 17.97 33.74 1.82
CA LEU A 9 16.97 33.33 2.81
C LEU A 9 17.35 31.94 3.32
N LEU A 10 17.55 31.82 4.63
CA LEU A 10 17.87 30.57 5.30
C LEU A 10 16.75 30.25 6.29
N ASP A 11 15.91 29.28 5.95
CA ASP A 11 14.79 28.83 6.78
C ASP A 11 15.19 27.54 7.51
N GLU A 12 15.55 27.67 8.79
CA GLU A 12 15.95 26.57 9.67
C GLU A 12 16.99 25.59 9.08
N ALA A 13 17.94 26.11 8.28
CA ALA A 13 18.86 25.31 7.47
C ALA A 13 19.72 24.28 8.25
N THR A 14 19.83 24.43 9.58
CA THR A 14 20.62 23.55 10.45
C THR A 14 19.78 22.79 11.49
N SER A 15 18.45 22.92 11.49
CA SER A 15 17.60 22.35 12.56
C SER A 15 17.60 20.81 12.59
N ALA A 16 17.66 20.19 11.42
CA ALA A 16 17.61 18.72 11.25
C ALA A 16 18.99 18.03 11.23
N LEU A 17 20.10 18.77 11.44
CA LEU A 17 21.45 18.23 11.39
C LEU A 17 21.96 17.80 12.78
N ASP A 18 22.82 16.79 12.81
CA ASP A 18 23.58 16.41 13.99
C ASP A 18 24.69 17.44 14.28
N SER A 19 25.24 17.42 15.50
CA SER A 19 26.16 18.46 15.99
C SER A 19 27.49 18.57 15.22
N GLU A 20 27.96 17.49 14.59
CA GLU A 20 29.19 17.52 13.78
C GLU A 20 28.90 18.07 12.39
N SER A 21 27.86 17.56 11.72
CA SER A 21 27.42 18.07 10.42
C SER A 21 26.96 19.53 10.50
N GLU A 22 26.33 19.93 11.60
CA GLU A 22 25.92 21.31 11.87
C GLU A 22 27.11 22.26 11.78
N LYS A 23 28.23 21.95 12.43
CA LYS A 23 29.42 22.82 12.41
C LYS A 23 29.97 23.01 11.00
N LEU A 24 30.02 21.94 10.22
CA LEU A 24 30.51 21.97 8.84
C LEU A 24 29.58 22.79 7.93
N VAL A 25 28.27 22.56 8.03
CA VAL A 25 27.27 23.31 7.25
C VAL A 25 27.25 24.77 7.68
N GLN A 26 27.36 25.05 8.98
CA GLN A 26 27.41 26.41 9.50
C GLN A 26 28.65 27.16 9.00
N GLU A 27 29.81 26.53 8.98
CA GLU A 27 31.03 27.15 8.45
C GLU A 27 30.89 27.48 6.96
N ALA A 28 30.25 26.60 6.19
CA ALA A 28 29.94 26.85 4.78
C ALA A 28 28.92 27.99 4.61
N LEU A 29 27.87 28.05 5.44
CA LEU A 29 26.86 29.11 5.44
C LEU A 29 27.48 30.45 5.80
N ASP A 30 28.30 30.52 6.86
CA ASP A 30 29.00 31.74 7.29
C ASP A 30 29.84 32.31 6.15
N ARG A 31 30.63 31.47 5.48
CA ARG A 31 31.41 31.88 4.28
C ARG A 31 30.51 32.33 3.13
N PHE A 32 29.32 31.75 3.00
CA PHE A 32 28.36 32.10 1.96
C PHE A 32 27.51 33.34 2.31
N MET A 33 27.43 33.75 3.57
CA MET A 33 26.71 34.97 3.98
C MET A 33 27.52 36.24 3.70
N ILE A 34 28.86 36.14 3.68
CA ILE A 34 29.75 37.30 3.47
C ILE A 34 29.41 37.99 2.14
N GLY A 35 29.15 39.30 2.22
CA GLY A 35 28.84 40.15 1.06
C GLY A 35 27.41 40.03 0.53
N ARG A 36 26.48 39.40 1.27
CA ARG A 36 25.07 39.23 0.89
C ARG A 36 24.13 39.66 2.01
N THR A 37 22.99 40.24 1.66
CA THR A 37 21.91 40.48 2.63
C THR A 37 21.28 39.15 2.98
N THR A 38 21.44 38.68 4.22
CA THR A 38 20.94 37.37 4.63
C THR A 38 19.86 37.50 5.69
N LEU A 39 18.70 36.89 5.45
CA LEU A 39 17.66 36.69 6.44
C LEU A 39 17.70 35.23 6.89
N VAL A 40 17.92 35.02 8.18
CA VAL A 40 18.04 33.69 8.78
C VAL A 40 16.94 33.50 9.80
N ILE A 41 16.14 32.45 9.62
CA ILE A 41 15.26 31.90 10.65
C ILE A 41 16.04 30.76 11.29
N ALA A 42 16.46 30.94 12.55
CA ALA A 42 17.30 29.98 13.25
C ALA A 42 16.64 29.57 14.56
N HIS A 43 16.67 28.26 14.82
CA HIS A 43 16.35 27.68 16.12
C HIS A 43 17.63 27.51 16.98
N ARG A 44 18.83 27.77 16.43
CA ARG A 44 20.14 27.49 17.06
C ARG A 44 20.89 28.79 17.38
N LEU A 45 21.47 28.86 18.58
CA LEU A 45 22.18 30.03 19.12
C LEU A 45 23.47 30.40 18.34
N SER A 46 24.15 29.38 17.81
CA SER A 46 25.39 29.50 17.02
C SER A 46 25.21 30.40 15.80
N THR A 47 24.06 30.30 15.13
CA THR A 47 23.68 31.09 13.96
C THR A 47 23.30 32.53 14.32
N ILE A 48 22.58 32.70 15.43
CA ILE A 48 21.98 33.99 15.82
C ILE A 48 23.02 34.96 16.38
N ARG A 49 24.03 34.46 17.09
CA ARG A 49 25.05 35.31 17.75
C ARG A 49 25.87 36.15 16.78
N LYS A 50 26.07 35.67 15.55
CA LYS A 50 26.83 36.37 14.50
C LYS A 50 25.97 37.29 13.63
N ALA A 51 24.67 37.40 13.93
CA ALA A 51 23.77 38.25 13.15
C ALA A 51 23.97 39.73 13.50
N ASP A 52 24.01 40.58 12.48
CA ASP A 52 24.12 42.04 12.65
C ASP A 52 22.88 42.63 13.34
N LEU A 53 21.72 41.97 13.17
CA LEU A 53 20.43 42.40 13.69
C LEU A 53 19.56 41.17 13.98
N VAL A 54 18.95 41.15 15.15
CA VAL A 54 18.01 40.11 15.56
C VAL A 54 16.63 40.70 15.80
N ALA A 55 15.59 39.99 15.34
CA ALA A 55 14.19 40.35 15.56
C ALA A 55 13.45 39.17 16.19
N VAL A 56 12.76 39.40 17.31
CA VAL A 56 11.96 38.39 18.00
C VAL A 56 10.49 38.60 17.69
N LEU A 57 9.85 37.54 17.21
CA LEU A 57 8.44 37.52 16.83
C LEU A 57 7.61 36.80 17.89
N GLN A 58 6.48 37.40 18.29
CA GLN A 58 5.50 36.77 19.16
C GLN A 58 4.09 37.05 18.61
N GLN A 59 3.31 35.99 18.39
CA GLN A 59 1.94 36.05 17.85
C GLN A 59 1.82 36.88 16.55
N GLY A 60 2.85 36.86 15.69
CA GLY A 60 2.86 37.57 14.40
C GLY A 60 3.26 39.05 14.46
N SER A 61 3.66 39.57 15.62
CA SER A 61 4.23 40.93 15.76
C SER A 61 5.70 40.89 16.19
N VAL A 62 6.50 41.88 15.76
CA VAL A 62 7.90 42.02 16.18
C VAL A 62 7.92 42.72 17.54
N LEU A 63 8.30 41.98 18.58
CA LEU A 63 8.32 42.49 19.96
C LEU A 63 9.65 43.19 20.27
N GLU A 64 10.75 42.60 19.84
CA GLU A 64 12.10 43.08 20.13
C GLU A 64 12.94 43.08 18.87
N LYS A 65 13.77 44.12 18.71
CA LYS A 65 14.72 44.27 17.62
C LYS A 65 16.00 44.94 18.15
N GLY A 66 17.17 44.42 17.79
CA GLY A 66 18.46 44.95 18.25
C GLY A 66 19.62 44.03 17.89
N THR A 67 20.84 44.41 18.27
CA THR A 67 21.99 43.47 18.20
C THR A 67 21.87 42.41 19.29
N HIS A 68 22.65 41.32 19.18
CA HIS A 68 22.67 40.27 20.21
C HIS A 68 22.98 40.85 21.60
N ASP A 69 23.96 41.75 21.70
CA ASP A 69 24.37 42.36 22.96
C ASP A 69 23.30 43.32 23.51
N ASP A 70 22.65 44.11 22.64
CA ASP A 70 21.56 45.01 23.03
C ASP A 70 20.37 44.22 23.60
N LEU A 71 20.00 43.11 22.97
CA LEU A 71 18.86 42.31 23.38
C LEU A 71 19.16 41.47 24.64
N ILE A 72 20.41 41.07 24.85
CA ILE A 72 20.84 40.43 26.11
C ILE A 72 20.87 41.42 27.27
N SER A 73 21.28 42.67 27.03
CA SER A 73 21.36 43.71 28.07
C SER A 73 20.00 44.03 28.71
N LYS A 74 18.89 43.74 28.02
CA LYS A 74 17.51 43.86 28.54
C LYS A 74 17.20 42.87 29.67
N GLY A 75 18.09 41.92 29.95
CA GLY A 75 18.04 41.06 31.13
C GLY A 75 16.76 40.23 31.21
N GLU A 76 16.20 40.10 32.43
CA GLU A 76 15.01 39.26 32.69
C GLU A 76 13.70 39.81 32.11
N ASN A 77 13.70 41.04 31.59
CA ASN A 77 12.52 41.64 30.97
C ASN A 77 12.46 41.39 29.45
N GLY A 78 13.56 40.94 28.83
CA GLY A 78 13.62 40.65 27.40
C GLY A 78 13.25 39.21 27.04
N VAL A 79 12.37 39.02 26.06
CA VAL A 79 11.99 37.70 25.53
C VAL A 79 13.17 37.02 24.86
N TYR A 80 14.00 37.77 24.13
CA TYR A 80 15.21 37.24 23.52
C TYR A 80 16.21 36.68 24.55
N ALA A 81 16.50 37.46 25.60
CA ALA A 81 17.43 37.09 26.66
C ALA A 81 16.96 35.83 27.42
N LYS A 82 15.64 35.66 27.59
CA LYS A 82 15.05 34.44 28.14
C LYS A 82 15.29 33.23 27.23
N LEU A 83 15.03 33.36 25.93
CA LEU A 83 15.24 32.29 24.94
C LEU A 83 16.71 31.87 24.88
N ILE A 84 17.64 32.83 24.90
CA ILE A 84 19.07 32.55 24.90
C ILE A 84 19.51 31.87 26.19
N LYS A 85 19.14 32.39 27.37
CA LYS A 85 19.47 31.74 28.64
C LYS A 85 18.94 30.30 28.69
N MET A 86 17.73 30.08 28.18
CA MET A 86 17.17 28.72 28.07
C MET A 86 18.02 27.83 27.17
N GLN A 87 18.53 28.36 26.07
CA GLN A 87 19.25 27.59 25.07
C GLN A 87 20.77 27.42 25.36
N GLU A 88 21.44 28.40 25.97
CA GLU A 88 22.85 28.28 26.43
C GLU A 88 22.95 27.23 27.52
N VAL A 89 22.03 27.25 28.48
CA VAL A 89 22.02 26.25 29.54
C VAL A 89 21.68 24.87 28.95
N ALA A 90 20.88 24.76 27.88
CA ALA A 90 20.67 23.53 27.11
C ALA A 90 21.91 23.08 26.28
N ASN A 91 22.77 24.00 25.84
CA ASN A 91 23.97 23.69 25.05
C ASN A 91 25.18 23.33 25.92
N GLU A 92 25.39 24.02 27.04
CA GLU A 92 26.43 23.68 28.03
C GLU A 92 26.21 22.30 28.63
N THR A 93 24.93 21.95 28.84
CA THR A 93 24.53 20.61 29.24
C THR A 93 24.85 19.56 28.16
N ALA A 94 24.58 19.85 26.88
CA ALA A 94 24.95 18.97 25.77
C ALA A 94 26.48 18.83 25.55
N MET A 95 27.27 19.88 25.76
CA MET A 95 28.74 19.83 25.62
C MET A 95 29.44 19.11 26.77
N ASN A 96 28.98 19.30 28.02
CA ASN A 96 29.51 18.55 29.16
C ASN A 96 29.24 17.05 29.04
N ASN A 97 28.13 16.71 28.40
CA ASN A 97 27.74 15.37 28.00
C ASN A 97 28.70 14.74 26.96
N ALA A 98 29.10 15.51 25.93
CA ALA A 98 30.03 15.05 24.89
C ALA A 98 31.49 14.97 25.38
N ARG A 99 31.93 15.84 26.29
CA ARG A 99 33.31 15.78 26.85
C ARG A 99 33.56 14.60 27.77
N LYS A 100 32.51 14.06 28.40
CA LYS A 100 32.61 12.85 29.23
C LYS A 100 32.58 11.56 28.43
N SER A 101 32.07 11.59 27.19
CA SER A 101 32.11 10.43 26.28
C SER A 101 33.45 10.31 25.53
N SER A 102 34.19 11.41 25.34
CA SER A 102 35.47 11.43 24.61
C SER A 102 36.71 11.08 25.45
N ALA A 103 36.59 10.92 26.77
CA ALA A 103 37.67 10.46 27.65
C ALA A 103 37.92 8.93 27.58
N ARG A 104 37.79 8.33 26.40
CA ARG A 104 38.13 6.92 26.15
C ARG A 104 39.53 6.84 25.58
N ALA A 105 40.46 6.23 26.33
CA ALA A 105 41.73 5.79 25.78
C ALA A 105 41.47 4.68 24.76
N SER A 106 41.61 4.99 23.48
CA SER A 106 41.45 4.06 22.37
C SER A 106 42.78 3.34 22.08
N SER A 107 42.91 2.11 22.58
CA SER A 107 43.82 1.11 22.06
C SER A 107 43.11 0.25 21.01
N ALA A 108 43.09 0.72 19.77
CA ALA A 108 42.89 -0.11 18.58
C ALA A 108 43.28 0.71 17.34
N ARG A 109 44.51 0.49 16.85
CA ARG A 109 44.96 0.96 15.53
C ARG A 109 44.54 -0.04 14.46
N ASN A 110 44.21 0.52 13.29
CA ASN A 110 44.19 -0.07 11.95
C ASN A 110 42.98 -0.92 11.53
N SER A 111 42.03 -0.26 10.85
CA SER A 111 41.68 -0.62 9.47
C SER A 111 41.00 0.58 8.80
N VAL A 112 41.68 1.13 7.79
CA VAL A 112 41.17 2.18 6.92
C VAL A 112 40.19 1.54 5.95
N SER A 113 38.92 1.90 6.04
CA SER A 113 37.95 1.73 4.95
C SER A 113 37.11 3.00 4.86
N SER A 114 37.24 3.67 3.72
CA SER A 114 36.54 4.86 3.26
C SER A 114 35.02 4.79 3.48
N PRO A 115 34.32 5.89 3.80
CA PRO A 115 32.87 5.90 3.84
C PRO A 115 32.32 5.90 2.41
N ILE A 116 31.79 4.74 2.01
CA ILE A 116 30.89 4.63 0.87
C ILE A 116 29.56 5.27 1.28
N MET A 117 29.13 6.31 0.56
CA MET A 117 27.84 6.98 0.77
C MET A 117 26.69 5.98 0.55
N THR A 118 26.16 5.43 1.63
CA THR A 118 24.89 4.70 1.63
C THR A 118 23.74 5.69 1.78
N ARG A 119 22.93 5.76 0.72
CA ARG A 119 21.78 6.64 0.57
C ARG A 119 20.59 6.09 1.37
N ASN A 120 20.62 6.20 2.70
CA ASN A 120 19.45 5.95 3.57
C ASN A 120 18.86 7.27 4.03
N SER A 121 17.86 7.76 3.29
CA SER A 121 17.02 8.88 3.72
C SER A 121 15.91 8.36 4.64
N SER A 122 16.23 8.15 5.92
CA SER A 122 15.23 7.86 6.97
C SER A 122 15.29 8.82 8.15
N TYR A 123 16.00 9.95 8.02
CA TYR A 123 15.94 11.04 8.99
C TYR A 123 15.15 12.21 8.42
N GLY A 124 14.06 12.57 9.10
CA GLY A 124 13.47 13.91 9.06
C GLY A 124 12.80 14.32 7.75
N ARG A 125 11.80 13.57 7.27
CA ARG A 125 10.78 14.18 6.39
C ARG A 125 9.80 14.96 7.27
N SER A 126 9.75 16.29 7.10
CA SER A 126 8.87 17.16 7.89
C SER A 126 7.39 16.73 7.76
N PRO A 127 6.54 16.98 8.79
CA PRO A 127 5.11 16.62 8.74
C PRO A 127 4.35 17.25 7.56
N TYR A 128 4.92 18.31 6.97
CA TYR A 128 4.37 18.98 5.80
C TYR A 128 4.56 18.17 4.50
N SER A 129 5.60 17.32 4.43
CA SER A 129 5.90 16.51 3.25
C SER A 129 5.04 15.24 3.13
N ARG A 130 4.55 14.67 4.24
CA ARG A 130 3.55 13.57 4.20
C ARG A 130 2.23 14.04 3.59
N ARG A 131 1.78 15.26 3.95
CA ARG A 131 0.48 15.78 3.48
C ARG A 131 0.38 15.94 1.96
N LEU A 132 1.47 16.19 1.24
CA LEU A 132 1.42 16.35 -0.21
C LEU A 132 1.63 15.03 -0.99
N SER A 133 2.30 14.04 -0.39
CA SER A 133 2.40 12.69 -0.99
C SER A 133 1.09 11.92 -0.89
N ASP A 134 0.31 12.15 0.17
CA ASP A 134 -0.96 11.44 0.38
C ASP A 134 -2.09 12.02 -0.49
N PHE A 135 -2.11 13.34 -0.73
CA PHE A 135 -3.01 13.97 -1.70
C PHE A 135 -2.77 13.53 -3.15
N SER A 136 -1.58 13.00 -3.48
CA SER A 136 -1.27 12.52 -4.83
C SER A 136 -1.85 11.13 -5.11
N ASN A 137 -2.27 10.37 -4.10
CA ASN A 137 -2.65 8.96 -4.26
C ASN A 137 -4.15 8.70 -4.14
N SER A 138 -4.97 9.66 -3.72
CA SER A 138 -6.41 9.41 -3.51
C SER A 138 -7.31 9.81 -4.67
N ASP A 139 -6.93 10.72 -5.57
CA ASP A 139 -7.86 11.25 -6.61
C ASP A 139 -7.31 11.35 -8.04
N PHE A 140 -6.10 10.86 -8.32
CA PHE A 140 -5.69 10.65 -9.72
C PHE A 140 -6.19 9.28 -10.16
N SER A 141 -7.32 9.25 -10.83
CA SER A 141 -7.90 8.09 -11.50
C SER A 141 -6.82 7.37 -12.30
N LEU A 142 -6.23 6.35 -11.68
CA LEU A 142 -5.13 5.62 -12.25
C LEU A 142 -5.71 4.48 -13.09
N SER A 143 -5.85 4.77 -14.38
CA SER A 143 -5.53 3.79 -15.43
C SER A 143 -4.04 3.43 -15.38
N LEU A 144 -3.56 2.97 -14.22
CA LEU A 144 -2.35 2.17 -14.11
C LEU A 144 -2.76 0.77 -14.58
N ASP A 145 -2.77 0.55 -15.90
CA ASP A 145 -2.37 -0.75 -16.46
C ASP A 145 -0.85 -0.87 -16.27
N GLY A 146 -0.39 -0.66 -15.02
CA GLY A 146 0.99 -0.80 -14.62
C GLY A 146 1.32 -2.27 -14.72
N GLY A 147 1.81 -2.68 -15.88
CA GLY A 147 2.53 -3.92 -16.04
C GLY A 147 3.55 -4.01 -14.89
N TYR A 148 3.22 -4.87 -13.93
CA TYR A 148 4.04 -5.20 -12.77
C TYR A 148 5.52 -5.31 -13.19
N PRO A 149 6.43 -4.46 -12.69
CA PRO A 149 7.83 -4.62 -13.00
C PRO A 149 8.34 -5.87 -12.27
N ASN A 150 8.91 -6.81 -13.03
CA ASN A 150 9.72 -7.93 -12.56
C ASN A 150 9.04 -9.04 -11.74
N HIS A 151 7.92 -9.60 -12.20
CA HIS A 151 7.85 -11.07 -12.14
C HIS A 151 8.61 -11.58 -13.36
N ARG A 152 9.70 -12.33 -13.14
CA ARG A 152 10.42 -13.05 -14.20
C ARG A 152 9.38 -13.65 -15.15
N LEU A 153 9.45 -13.23 -16.42
CA LEU A 153 8.54 -13.61 -17.49
C LEU A 153 8.82 -15.07 -17.86
N GLU A 154 8.60 -16.00 -16.94
CA GLU A 154 8.73 -17.42 -17.20
C GLU A 154 7.48 -17.83 -17.98
N LYS A 155 7.65 -17.94 -19.31
CA LYS A 155 6.61 -18.46 -20.20
C LYS A 155 6.20 -19.84 -19.67
N LEU A 156 4.97 -19.91 -19.17
CA LEU A 156 4.42 -21.13 -18.61
C LEU A 156 4.26 -22.22 -19.65
N THR A 157 4.41 -23.46 -19.21
CA THR A 157 3.93 -24.61 -19.97
C THR A 157 2.39 -24.63 -19.93
N PHE A 158 1.74 -24.94 -21.06
CA PHE A 158 0.27 -24.95 -21.20
C PHE A 158 -0.45 -25.78 -20.11
N LYS A 159 0.22 -26.80 -19.57
CA LYS A 159 -0.30 -27.71 -18.54
C LYS A 159 -0.57 -27.01 -17.20
N GLU A 160 0.30 -26.10 -16.77
CA GLU A 160 0.13 -25.38 -15.49
C GLU A 160 -1.03 -24.40 -15.56
N GLN A 161 -1.17 -23.68 -16.68
CA GLN A 161 -2.32 -22.81 -16.94
C GLN A 161 -3.65 -23.58 -16.89
N ALA A 162 -3.73 -24.72 -17.57
CA ALA A 162 -4.93 -25.55 -17.59
C ALA A 162 -5.32 -26.05 -16.18
N SER A 163 -4.34 -26.39 -15.33
CA SER A 163 -4.60 -26.81 -13.95
C SER A 163 -5.18 -25.70 -13.08
N SER A 164 -4.71 -24.45 -13.24
CA SER A 164 -5.26 -23.28 -12.55
C SER A 164 -6.68 -22.96 -12.98
N PHE A 165 -6.97 -23.05 -14.28
CA PHE A 165 -8.34 -22.88 -14.80
C PHE A 165 -9.30 -23.93 -14.25
N TRP A 166 -8.89 -25.19 -14.19
CA TRP A 166 -9.75 -26.26 -13.65
C TRP A 166 -10.02 -26.09 -12.16
N ARG A 167 -9.01 -25.64 -11.40
CA ARG A 167 -9.16 -25.33 -9.99
C ARG A 167 -10.11 -24.15 -9.76
N LEU A 168 -10.05 -23.13 -10.59
CA LEU A 168 -10.95 -21.99 -10.53
C LEU A 168 -12.39 -22.39 -10.92
N ALA A 169 -12.55 -23.22 -11.94
CA ALA A 169 -13.85 -23.82 -12.28
C ALA A 169 -14.41 -24.66 -11.11
N LYS A 170 -13.55 -25.38 -10.38
CA LYS A 170 -13.95 -26.10 -9.16
C LYS A 170 -14.36 -25.14 -8.03
N MET A 171 -13.75 -23.96 -7.92
CA MET A 171 -14.21 -22.93 -6.96
C MET A 171 -15.60 -22.39 -7.30
N ASN A 172 -16.05 -22.57 -8.54
CA ASN A 172 -17.35 -22.15 -9.03
C ASN A 172 -18.41 -23.29 -9.01
N SER A 173 -18.09 -24.44 -8.39
CA SER A 173 -19.01 -25.58 -8.34
C SER A 173 -20.34 -25.30 -7.62
N PRO A 174 -20.46 -24.43 -6.61
CA PRO A 174 -21.74 -24.14 -5.97
C PRO A 174 -22.76 -23.50 -6.93
N GLU A 175 -22.29 -22.76 -7.94
CA GLU A 175 -23.12 -22.02 -8.90
C GLU A 175 -23.32 -22.77 -10.24
N TRP A 176 -23.08 -24.08 -10.27
CA TRP A 176 -23.11 -24.88 -11.51
C TRP A 176 -24.46 -24.83 -12.25
N THR A 177 -25.57 -24.70 -11.51
CA THR A 177 -26.93 -24.59 -12.10
C THR A 177 -27.09 -23.29 -12.88
N TYR A 178 -26.56 -22.18 -12.36
CA TYR A 178 -26.60 -20.90 -13.06
C TYR A 178 -25.71 -20.93 -14.30
N ALA A 179 -24.52 -21.54 -14.21
CA ALA A 179 -23.65 -21.74 -15.35
C ALA A 179 -24.32 -22.61 -16.45
N LEU A 180 -25.07 -23.64 -16.07
CA LEU A 180 -25.82 -24.49 -17.01
C LEU A 180 -26.91 -23.69 -17.74
N ILE A 181 -27.73 -22.92 -17.01
CA ILE A 181 -28.80 -22.10 -17.59
C ILE A 181 -28.21 -21.03 -18.52
N GLY A 182 -27.15 -20.34 -18.08
CA GLY A 182 -26.42 -19.38 -18.90
C GLY A 182 -25.83 -20.01 -20.17
N SER A 183 -25.30 -21.23 -20.07
CA SER A 183 -24.78 -21.98 -21.22
C SER A 183 -25.87 -22.32 -22.24
N VAL A 184 -27.05 -22.73 -21.78
CA VAL A 184 -28.21 -22.96 -22.66
C VAL A 184 -28.61 -21.65 -23.35
N GLY A 185 -28.65 -20.54 -22.61
CA GLY A 185 -28.87 -19.20 -23.17
C GLY A 185 -27.87 -18.86 -24.28
N SER A 186 -26.57 -19.07 -24.03
CA SER A 186 -25.49 -18.86 -25.01
C SER A 186 -25.68 -19.67 -26.28
N VAL A 187 -25.96 -20.96 -26.16
CA VAL A 187 -26.14 -21.86 -27.32
C VAL A 187 -27.35 -21.45 -28.15
N VAL A 188 -28.47 -21.12 -27.51
CA VAL A 188 -29.68 -20.67 -28.20
C VAL A 188 -29.42 -19.32 -28.89
N CYS A 189 -28.78 -18.37 -28.20
CA CYS A 189 -28.47 -17.06 -28.77
C CYS A 189 -27.57 -17.16 -30.02
N GLY A 190 -26.51 -17.98 -29.96
CA GLY A 190 -25.63 -18.23 -31.12
C GLY A 190 -26.36 -18.86 -32.30
N SER A 191 -27.29 -19.78 -32.01
CA SER A 191 -28.13 -20.43 -33.03
C SER A 191 -29.11 -19.44 -33.68
N LEU A 192 -29.70 -18.53 -32.89
CA LEU A 192 -30.61 -17.49 -33.38
C LEU A 192 -29.90 -16.50 -34.32
N SER A 193 -28.62 -16.18 -34.08
CA SER A 193 -27.82 -15.35 -34.99
C SER A 193 -27.60 -15.99 -36.37
N ALA A 194 -27.33 -17.30 -36.43
CA ALA A 194 -27.29 -18.02 -37.71
C ALA A 194 -28.65 -18.04 -38.41
N PHE A 195 -29.72 -18.26 -37.63
CA PHE A 195 -31.08 -18.25 -38.15
C PHE A 195 -31.49 -16.89 -38.70
N PHE A 196 -31.09 -15.80 -38.04
CA PHE A 196 -31.29 -14.44 -38.53
C PHE A 196 -30.63 -14.22 -39.90
N ALA A 197 -29.37 -14.63 -40.06
CA ALA A 197 -28.67 -14.53 -41.35
C ALA A 197 -29.35 -15.36 -42.45
N TYR A 198 -29.87 -16.54 -42.10
CA TYR A 198 -30.64 -17.39 -43.01
C TYR A 198 -31.97 -16.74 -43.43
N VAL A 199 -32.74 -16.19 -42.48
CA VAL A 199 -34.02 -15.53 -42.79
C VAL A 199 -33.81 -14.28 -43.63
N LEU A 200 -32.81 -13.46 -43.30
CA LEU A 200 -32.48 -12.25 -44.06
C LEU A 200 -32.13 -12.58 -45.53
N SER A 201 -31.35 -13.63 -45.75
CA SER A 201 -31.00 -14.08 -47.10
C SER A 201 -32.19 -14.75 -47.82
N ALA A 202 -33.11 -15.40 -47.10
CA ALA A 202 -34.35 -15.91 -47.67
C ALA A 202 -35.23 -14.78 -48.19
N VAL A 203 -35.40 -13.69 -47.43
CA VAL A 203 -36.13 -12.48 -47.85
C VAL A 203 -35.55 -11.93 -49.16
N LEU A 204 -34.22 -11.80 -49.25
CA LEU A 204 -33.57 -11.31 -50.46
C LEU A 204 -33.89 -12.17 -51.70
N SER A 205 -34.05 -13.48 -51.52
CA SER A 205 -34.41 -14.39 -52.63
C SER A 205 -35.87 -14.28 -53.07
N VAL A 206 -36.79 -13.89 -52.17
CA VAL A 206 -38.23 -13.75 -52.48
C VAL A 206 -38.49 -12.56 -53.41
N TYR A 207 -37.70 -11.49 -53.29
CA TYR A 207 -37.80 -10.31 -54.14
C TYR A 207 -37.55 -10.58 -55.64
N TYR A 208 -36.91 -11.71 -55.97
CA TYR A 208 -36.67 -12.10 -57.37
C TYR A 208 -37.86 -12.86 -58.00
N ASN A 209 -38.92 -13.14 -57.25
CA ASN A 209 -40.15 -13.73 -57.80
C ASN A 209 -40.97 -12.67 -58.55
N GLN A 210 -41.56 -13.07 -59.69
CA GLN A 210 -42.35 -12.17 -60.55
C GLN A 210 -43.76 -11.88 -60.00
N ASP A 211 -44.30 -12.76 -59.15
CA ASP A 211 -45.65 -12.63 -58.59
C ASP A 211 -45.70 -11.66 -57.40
N HIS A 212 -46.36 -10.51 -57.58
CA HIS A 212 -46.43 -9.46 -56.57
C HIS A 212 -47.19 -9.90 -55.30
N GLU A 213 -48.34 -10.56 -55.44
CA GLU A 213 -49.13 -11.01 -54.29
C GLU A 213 -48.41 -12.09 -53.46
N TYR A 214 -47.71 -13.01 -54.13
CA TYR A 214 -46.90 -14.04 -53.47
C TYR A 214 -45.74 -13.41 -52.70
N MET A 215 -45.08 -12.41 -53.30
CA MET A 215 -43.97 -11.68 -52.68
C MET A 215 -44.39 -11.01 -51.37
N VAL A 216 -45.52 -10.28 -51.37
CA VAL A 216 -46.03 -9.60 -50.17
C VAL A 216 -46.36 -10.61 -49.06
N LYS A 217 -46.98 -11.74 -49.41
CA LYS A 217 -47.35 -12.79 -48.44
C LYS A 217 -46.13 -13.46 -47.81
N GLU A 218 -45.14 -13.85 -48.61
CA GLU A 218 -43.91 -14.49 -48.11
C GLU A 218 -43.04 -13.51 -47.31
N ILE A 219 -42.88 -12.26 -47.76
CA ILE A 219 -42.17 -11.23 -47.00
C ILE A 219 -42.85 -11.00 -45.64
N GLY A 220 -44.18 -10.89 -45.62
CA GLY A 220 -44.95 -10.75 -44.37
C GLY A 220 -44.65 -11.89 -43.38
N LYS A 221 -44.60 -13.14 -43.86
CA LYS A 221 -44.23 -14.31 -43.05
C LYS A 221 -42.80 -14.20 -42.48
N TYR A 222 -41.82 -13.81 -43.30
CA TYR A 222 -40.45 -13.63 -42.84
C TYR A 222 -40.30 -12.46 -41.87
N CYS A 223 -41.04 -11.36 -42.06
CA CYS A 223 -41.08 -10.26 -41.10
C CYS A 223 -41.57 -10.71 -39.72
N TYR A 224 -42.67 -11.49 -39.65
CA TYR A 224 -43.15 -12.05 -38.39
C TYR A 224 -42.14 -13.04 -37.76
N LEU A 225 -41.45 -13.84 -38.59
CA LEU A 225 -40.37 -14.71 -38.12
C LEU A 225 -39.20 -13.89 -37.54
N LEU A 226 -38.79 -12.81 -38.18
CA LEU A 226 -37.73 -11.92 -37.68
C LEU A 226 -38.12 -11.26 -36.35
N ILE A 227 -39.36 -10.83 -36.20
CA ILE A 227 -39.88 -10.32 -34.92
C ILE A 227 -39.80 -11.40 -33.85
N GLY A 228 -40.24 -12.63 -34.15
CA GLY A 228 -40.16 -13.76 -33.22
C GLY A 228 -38.72 -14.10 -32.81
N VAL A 229 -37.80 -14.17 -33.77
CA VAL A 229 -36.37 -14.43 -33.54
C VAL A 229 -35.72 -13.33 -32.72
N SER A 230 -36.05 -12.06 -33.01
CA SER A 230 -35.49 -10.91 -32.28
C SER A 230 -35.99 -10.87 -30.84
N SER A 231 -37.29 -11.13 -30.61
CA SER A 231 -37.86 -11.23 -29.26
C SER A 231 -37.26 -12.40 -28.48
N ALA A 232 -37.09 -13.57 -29.11
CA ALA A 232 -36.42 -14.70 -28.51
C ALA A 232 -34.95 -14.37 -28.19
N ALA A 233 -34.23 -13.74 -29.11
CA ALA A 233 -32.84 -13.34 -28.92
C ALA A 233 -32.69 -12.39 -27.73
N LEU A 234 -33.60 -11.44 -27.55
CA LEU A 234 -33.60 -10.55 -26.39
C LEU A 234 -33.72 -11.33 -25.07
N ILE A 235 -34.67 -12.27 -24.99
CA ILE A 235 -34.90 -13.08 -23.79
C ILE A 235 -33.68 -13.95 -23.47
N PHE A 236 -33.19 -14.69 -24.46
CA PHE A 236 -32.06 -15.60 -24.27
C PHE A 236 -30.73 -14.88 -24.06
N ASN A 237 -30.52 -13.71 -24.66
CA ASN A 237 -29.34 -12.89 -24.42
C ASN A 237 -29.36 -12.32 -22.98
N THR A 238 -30.52 -11.88 -22.51
CA THR A 238 -30.69 -11.44 -21.11
C THR A 238 -30.42 -12.59 -20.14
N LEU A 239 -30.99 -13.77 -20.42
CA LEU A 239 -30.76 -14.98 -19.61
C LEU A 239 -29.30 -15.45 -19.66
N GLN A 240 -28.64 -15.37 -20.81
CA GLN A 240 -27.20 -15.64 -20.92
C GLN A 240 -26.40 -14.72 -19.99
N HIS A 241 -26.52 -13.40 -20.16
CA HIS A 241 -25.69 -12.45 -19.43
C HIS A 241 -26.00 -12.43 -17.93
N CYS A 242 -27.28 -12.38 -17.53
CA CYS A 242 -27.63 -12.35 -16.11
C CYS A 242 -27.09 -13.56 -15.34
N PHE A 243 -27.20 -14.76 -15.90
CA PHE A 243 -26.75 -15.97 -15.21
C PHE A 243 -25.22 -16.09 -15.19
N TRP A 244 -24.54 -15.73 -16.27
CA TRP A 244 -23.07 -15.67 -16.31
C TRP A 244 -22.48 -14.56 -15.43
N ASP A 245 -23.17 -13.42 -15.31
CA ASP A 245 -22.79 -12.33 -14.42
C ASP A 245 -22.92 -12.74 -12.95
N VAL A 246 -24.01 -13.40 -12.55
CA VAL A 246 -24.18 -13.93 -11.19
C VAL A 246 -23.06 -14.91 -10.83
N VAL A 247 -22.70 -15.79 -11.78
CA VAL A 247 -21.58 -16.71 -11.64
C VAL A 247 -20.25 -15.95 -11.45
N GLY A 248 -19.99 -14.94 -12.28
CA GLY A 248 -18.79 -14.11 -12.21
C GLY A 248 -18.68 -13.31 -10.90
N GLU A 249 -19.77 -12.69 -10.44
CA GLU A 249 -19.82 -11.91 -9.19
C GLU A 249 -19.57 -12.78 -7.96
N ASN A 250 -20.26 -13.92 -7.86
CA ASN A 250 -20.09 -14.84 -6.73
C ASN A 250 -18.66 -15.41 -6.67
N LEU A 251 -18.07 -15.72 -7.82
CA LEU A 251 -16.67 -16.12 -7.91
C LEU A 251 -15.75 -14.99 -7.44
N THR A 252 -15.99 -13.75 -7.88
CA THR A 252 -15.19 -12.57 -7.47
C THR A 252 -15.23 -12.37 -5.97
N LYS A 253 -16.42 -12.42 -5.38
CA LYS A 253 -16.62 -12.34 -3.92
C LYS A 253 -15.80 -13.40 -3.19
N ARG A 254 -15.93 -14.67 -3.59
CA ARG A 254 -15.24 -15.81 -2.96
C ARG A 254 -13.72 -15.72 -3.11
N VAL A 255 -13.23 -15.27 -4.28
CA VAL A 255 -11.79 -15.03 -4.51
C VAL A 255 -11.30 -13.91 -3.60
N ARG A 256 -11.98 -12.77 -3.52
CA ARG A 256 -11.61 -11.65 -2.65
C ARG A 256 -11.61 -12.02 -1.17
N GLU A 257 -12.65 -12.70 -0.69
CA GLU A 257 -12.74 -13.16 0.70
C GLU A 257 -11.57 -14.08 1.06
N LYS A 258 -11.27 -15.08 0.20
CA LYS A 258 -10.16 -16.00 0.42
C LYS A 258 -8.81 -15.33 0.30
N MET A 259 -8.62 -14.41 -0.65
CA MET A 259 -7.38 -13.65 -0.79
C MET A 259 -7.13 -12.76 0.42
N LEU A 260 -8.15 -12.02 0.87
CA LEU A 260 -8.02 -11.16 2.05
C LEU A 260 -7.72 -12.00 3.29
N ALA A 261 -8.43 -13.13 3.47
CA ALA A 261 -8.14 -14.06 4.56
C ALA A 261 -6.69 -14.59 4.49
N ALA A 262 -6.21 -14.98 3.31
CA ALA A 262 -4.83 -15.45 3.12
C ALA A 262 -3.79 -14.35 3.41
N VAL A 263 -4.02 -13.12 2.96
CA VAL A 263 -3.17 -11.96 3.26
C VAL A 263 -3.08 -11.75 4.77
N LEU A 264 -4.21 -11.73 5.48
CA LEU A 264 -4.26 -11.48 6.92
C LEU A 264 -3.63 -12.59 7.77
N MET A 265 -3.48 -13.80 7.21
CA MET A 265 -2.83 -14.93 7.89
C MET A 265 -1.31 -14.91 7.72
N ASN A 266 -0.76 -14.16 6.77
CA ASN A 266 0.68 -14.05 6.56
C ASN A 266 1.38 -13.39 7.76
N GLU A 267 2.63 -13.76 7.96
CA GLU A 267 3.50 -13.20 9.00
C GLU A 267 3.97 -11.78 8.68
N MET A 268 4.42 -11.02 9.69
CA MET A 268 4.83 -9.62 9.51
C MET A 268 6.00 -9.48 8.53
N ALA A 269 6.92 -10.45 8.50
CA ALA A 269 8.03 -10.48 7.55
C ALA A 269 7.58 -10.44 6.07
N TRP A 270 6.39 -10.96 5.75
CA TRP A 270 5.82 -10.88 4.41
C TRP A 270 5.40 -9.44 4.06
N PHE A 271 4.84 -8.70 5.02
CA PHE A 271 4.42 -7.31 4.86
C PHE A 271 5.60 -6.32 4.82
N ASP A 272 6.75 -6.71 5.38
CA ASP A 272 7.97 -5.89 5.32
C ASP A 272 8.65 -5.90 3.94
N GLN A 273 8.24 -6.81 3.05
CA GLN A 273 8.78 -6.89 1.68
C GLN A 273 8.19 -5.78 0.81
N GLU A 274 9.04 -5.08 0.06
CA GLU A 274 8.65 -4.01 -0.89
C GLU A 274 7.63 -4.49 -1.95
N GLU A 275 7.60 -5.79 -2.24
CA GLU A 275 6.64 -6.40 -3.17
C GLU A 275 5.20 -6.43 -2.62
N ASN A 276 5.04 -6.37 -1.29
CA ASN A 276 3.77 -6.56 -0.57
C ASN A 276 3.35 -5.31 0.21
N GLU A 277 3.80 -4.13 -0.23
CA GLU A 277 3.30 -2.86 0.27
C GLU A 277 1.75 -2.82 0.22
N SER A 278 1.15 -2.14 1.20
CA SER A 278 -0.31 -2.10 1.39
C SER A 278 -1.07 -1.69 0.12
N SER A 279 -0.56 -0.70 -0.62
CA SER A 279 -1.14 -0.23 -1.88
C SER A 279 -1.13 -1.30 -2.97
N ARG A 280 -0.04 -2.07 -3.08
CA ARG A 280 0.11 -3.15 -4.06
C ARG A 280 -0.79 -4.33 -3.73
N VAL A 281 -0.91 -4.69 -2.46
CA VAL A 281 -1.80 -5.78 -2.02
C VAL A 281 -3.27 -5.40 -2.24
N ALA A 282 -3.65 -4.15 -1.93
CA ALA A 282 -4.99 -3.63 -2.22
C ALA A 282 -5.29 -3.62 -3.73
N ALA A 283 -4.32 -3.22 -4.56
CA ALA A 283 -4.44 -3.27 -6.02
C ALA A 283 -4.61 -4.71 -6.52
N ARG A 284 -3.82 -5.68 -6.04
CA ARG A 284 -3.98 -7.10 -6.39
C ARG A 284 -5.37 -7.62 -6.02
N LEU A 285 -5.86 -7.30 -4.81
CA LEU A 285 -7.19 -7.73 -4.35
C LEU A 285 -8.34 -7.19 -5.23
N SER A 286 -8.17 -5.98 -5.78
CA SER A 286 -9.15 -5.37 -6.68
C SER A 286 -9.00 -5.86 -8.13
N LEU A 287 -7.81 -5.65 -8.73
CA LEU A 287 -7.51 -5.86 -10.14
C LEU A 287 -7.41 -7.34 -10.51
N ASP A 288 -6.67 -8.15 -9.75
CA ASP A 288 -6.50 -9.56 -10.10
C ASP A 288 -7.83 -10.32 -9.95
N ALA A 289 -8.63 -10.00 -8.93
CA ALA A 289 -9.98 -10.56 -8.77
C ALA A 289 -10.90 -10.18 -9.95
N ASN A 290 -10.87 -8.92 -10.41
CA ASN A 290 -11.65 -8.49 -11.58
C ASN A 290 -11.17 -9.15 -12.88
N ASN A 291 -9.86 -9.30 -13.07
CA ASN A 291 -9.30 -9.97 -14.24
C ASN A 291 -9.67 -11.46 -14.29
N VAL A 292 -9.71 -12.12 -13.13
CA VAL A 292 -10.21 -13.50 -12.98
C VAL A 292 -11.70 -13.58 -13.36
N ARG A 293 -12.52 -12.64 -12.90
CA ARG A 293 -13.94 -12.55 -13.27
C ARG A 293 -14.14 -12.42 -14.77
N SER A 294 -13.46 -11.46 -15.40
CA SER A 294 -13.62 -11.21 -16.84
C SER A 294 -13.32 -12.47 -17.65
N ALA A 295 -12.26 -13.21 -17.31
CA ALA A 295 -11.90 -14.45 -18.02
C ALA A 295 -12.94 -15.58 -17.92
N ILE A 296 -13.71 -15.67 -16.83
CA ILE A 296 -14.71 -16.73 -16.64
C ILE A 296 -16.14 -16.26 -16.93
N GLY A 297 -16.60 -15.19 -16.28
CA GLY A 297 -17.99 -14.72 -16.36
C GLY A 297 -18.35 -14.24 -17.76
N ASP A 298 -17.59 -13.27 -18.28
CA ASP A 298 -17.99 -12.58 -19.50
C ASP A 298 -17.61 -13.41 -20.74
N ARG A 299 -16.39 -13.95 -20.76
CA ARG A 299 -15.77 -14.49 -21.99
C ARG A 299 -16.20 -15.91 -22.34
N ILE A 300 -16.49 -16.77 -21.36
CA ILE A 300 -16.94 -18.15 -21.63
C ILE A 300 -18.32 -18.14 -22.31
N SER A 301 -19.21 -17.25 -21.90
CA SER A 301 -20.55 -17.10 -22.48
C SER A 301 -20.47 -16.81 -24.00
N VAL A 302 -19.57 -15.90 -24.39
CA VAL A 302 -19.36 -15.50 -25.78
C VAL A 302 -18.69 -16.62 -26.59
N ILE A 303 -17.75 -17.36 -26.00
CA ILE A 303 -17.15 -18.54 -26.65
C ILE A 303 -18.21 -19.59 -26.95
N MET A 304 -19.07 -19.91 -25.98
CA MET A 304 -20.14 -20.89 -26.17
C MET A 304 -21.13 -20.44 -27.24
N GLN A 305 -21.52 -19.16 -27.22
CA GLN A 305 -22.39 -18.56 -28.24
C GLN A 305 -21.78 -18.65 -29.63
N ASN A 306 -20.52 -18.24 -29.80
CA ASN A 306 -19.85 -18.26 -31.10
C ASN A 306 -19.53 -19.68 -31.59
N SER A 307 -19.30 -20.63 -30.68
CA SER A 307 -19.15 -22.05 -31.02
C SER A 307 -20.46 -22.63 -31.55
N ALA A 308 -21.58 -22.32 -30.91
CA ALA A 308 -22.91 -22.71 -31.38
C ALA A 308 -23.24 -22.08 -32.74
N LEU A 309 -22.96 -20.78 -32.90
CA LEU A 309 -23.10 -20.05 -34.17
C LEU A 309 -22.32 -20.76 -35.30
N MET A 310 -21.05 -21.10 -35.05
CA MET A 310 -20.21 -21.78 -36.02
C MET A 310 -20.78 -23.14 -36.43
N LEU A 311 -21.19 -23.95 -35.45
CA LEU A 311 -21.76 -25.27 -35.69
C LEU A 311 -23.03 -25.21 -36.53
N VAL A 312 -23.96 -24.31 -36.19
CA VAL A 312 -25.22 -24.11 -36.93
C VAL A 312 -24.95 -23.57 -38.34
N ALA A 313 -24.00 -22.65 -38.49
CA ALA A 313 -23.66 -22.07 -39.78
C ALA A 313 -22.97 -23.05 -40.73
N CYS A 314 -22.01 -23.84 -40.23
CA CYS A 314 -21.35 -24.88 -41.02
C CYS A 314 -22.35 -25.96 -41.43
N THR A 315 -23.18 -26.44 -40.50
CA THR A 315 -24.21 -27.46 -40.82
C THR A 315 -25.20 -26.96 -41.86
N ALA A 316 -25.74 -25.75 -41.70
CA ALA A 316 -26.62 -25.14 -42.70
C ALA A 316 -25.92 -24.96 -44.06
N GLY A 317 -24.65 -24.55 -44.06
CA GLY A 317 -23.83 -24.39 -45.27
C GLY A 317 -23.69 -25.70 -46.06
N PHE A 318 -23.29 -26.78 -45.38
CA PHE A 318 -23.10 -28.10 -46.00
C PHE A 318 -24.41 -28.71 -46.50
N VAL A 319 -25.52 -28.53 -45.77
CA VAL A 319 -26.84 -29.07 -46.15
C VAL A 319 -27.40 -28.35 -47.37
N LEU A 320 -27.25 -27.02 -47.45
CA LEU A 320 -27.82 -26.23 -48.56
C LEU A 320 -26.99 -26.34 -49.84
N GLN A 321 -25.67 -26.13 -49.76
CA GLN A 321 -24.77 -26.22 -50.92
C GLN A 321 -23.32 -26.47 -50.49
N TRP A 322 -22.95 -27.75 -50.38
CA TRP A 322 -21.62 -28.19 -49.90
C TRP A 322 -20.45 -27.66 -50.75
N ARG A 323 -20.62 -27.48 -52.06
CA ARG A 323 -19.54 -27.00 -52.96
C ARG A 323 -19.13 -25.57 -52.63
N LEU A 324 -20.11 -24.69 -52.43
CA LEU A 324 -19.86 -23.30 -52.02
C LEU A 324 -19.37 -23.24 -50.56
N ALA A 325 -19.94 -24.06 -49.68
CA ALA A 325 -19.51 -24.13 -48.28
C ALA A 325 -18.03 -24.50 -48.15
N LEU A 326 -17.52 -25.44 -48.95
CA LEU A 326 -16.09 -25.80 -48.96
C LEU A 326 -15.18 -24.62 -49.34
N VAL A 327 -15.56 -23.85 -50.37
CA VAL A 327 -14.77 -22.67 -50.79
C VAL A 327 -14.79 -21.60 -49.70
N LEU A 328 -15.95 -21.33 -49.11
CA LEU A 328 -16.07 -20.34 -48.04
C LEU A 328 -15.35 -20.77 -46.77
N ILE A 329 -15.33 -22.07 -46.44
CA ILE A 329 -14.55 -22.63 -45.32
C ILE A 329 -13.04 -22.56 -45.61
N ALA A 330 -12.60 -22.77 -46.86
CA ALA A 330 -11.19 -22.62 -47.21
C ALA A 330 -10.71 -21.15 -47.07
N VAL A 331 -11.58 -20.19 -47.39
CA VAL A 331 -11.31 -18.75 -47.23
C VAL A 331 -11.56 -18.27 -45.80
N PHE A 332 -12.29 -19.03 -45.00
CA PHE A 332 -12.70 -18.68 -43.64
C PHE A 332 -11.55 -18.23 -42.71
N PRO A 333 -10.38 -18.92 -42.67
CA PRO A 333 -9.24 -18.48 -41.86
C PRO A 333 -8.71 -17.10 -42.28
N ILE A 334 -8.79 -16.75 -43.57
CA ILE A 334 -8.36 -15.45 -44.09
C ILE A 334 -9.32 -14.36 -43.59
N VAL A 335 -10.63 -14.61 -43.59
CA VAL A 335 -11.64 -13.67 -43.06
C VAL A 335 -11.43 -13.43 -41.57
N VAL A 336 -11.25 -14.49 -40.79
CA VAL A 336 -11.00 -14.39 -39.35
C VAL A 336 -9.67 -13.68 -39.07
N ALA A 337 -8.60 -14.01 -39.81
CA ALA A 337 -7.32 -13.34 -39.66
C ALA A 337 -7.41 -11.86 -40.00
N ALA A 338 -8.07 -11.50 -41.10
CA ALA A 338 -8.28 -10.12 -41.52
C ALA A 338 -9.05 -9.30 -40.48
N THR A 339 -10.16 -9.82 -39.97
CA THR A 339 -10.99 -9.15 -38.95
C THR A 339 -10.28 -9.04 -37.59
N VAL A 340 -9.47 -10.02 -37.20
CA VAL A 340 -8.63 -9.95 -36.00
C VAL A 340 -7.51 -8.92 -36.18
N LEU A 341 -6.80 -8.94 -37.30
CA LEU A 341 -5.77 -7.95 -37.62
C LEU A 341 -6.37 -6.54 -37.62
N GLN A 342 -7.54 -6.36 -38.22
CA GLN A 342 -8.28 -5.09 -38.21
C GLN A 342 -8.51 -4.59 -36.78
N LYS A 343 -9.05 -5.44 -35.89
CA LYS A 343 -9.29 -5.07 -34.48
C LYS A 343 -7.98 -4.78 -33.72
N MET A 344 -6.94 -5.59 -33.93
CA MET A 344 -5.63 -5.39 -33.29
C MET A 344 -4.98 -4.07 -33.71
N PHE A 345 -5.00 -3.75 -35.01
CA PHE A 345 -4.44 -2.49 -35.51
C PHE A 345 -5.27 -1.27 -35.09
N MET A 346 -6.59 -1.42 -34.92
CA MET A 346 -7.48 -0.35 -34.45
C MET A 346 -7.33 -0.05 -32.95
N GLN A 347 -7.11 -1.07 -32.11
CA GLN A 347 -6.85 -0.90 -30.67
C GLN A 347 -5.44 -0.35 -30.39
N GLY A 348 -4.53 -0.47 -31.36
CA GLY A 348 -3.14 -0.03 -31.24
C GLY A 348 -2.30 -1.00 -30.41
N PHE A 349 -1.00 -1.08 -30.70
CA PHE A 349 -0.09 -1.85 -29.85
C PHE A 349 0.22 -0.99 -28.61
N SER A 350 -0.07 -1.42 -27.39
CA SER A 350 0.16 -0.60 -26.18
C SER A 350 1.57 -0.75 -25.59
N GLY A 351 2.16 -1.95 -25.67
CA GLY A 351 3.28 -2.35 -24.80
C GLY A 351 4.51 -1.44 -24.75
N ASP A 352 5.05 -1.00 -25.89
CA ASP A 352 6.35 -0.27 -25.89
C ASP A 352 6.27 1.23 -25.54
N LEU A 353 5.07 1.80 -25.43
CA LEU A 353 4.88 3.24 -25.18
C LEU A 353 4.76 3.55 -23.67
N GLU A 354 4.26 2.60 -22.89
CA GLU A 354 3.99 2.77 -21.45
C GLU A 354 5.26 3.12 -20.66
N GLY A 355 6.37 2.42 -20.88
CA GLY A 355 7.63 2.70 -20.16
C GLY A 355 8.24 4.06 -20.49
N ALA A 356 8.05 4.55 -21.72
CA ALA A 356 8.55 5.86 -22.13
C ALA A 356 7.65 7.00 -21.62
N HIS A 357 6.33 6.76 -21.52
CA HIS A 357 5.40 7.66 -20.81
C HIS A 357 5.63 7.67 -19.30
N ALA A 358 5.94 6.53 -18.69
CA ALA A 358 6.20 6.43 -17.25
C ALA A 358 7.30 7.37 -16.78
N LYS A 359 8.40 7.50 -17.54
CA LYS A 359 9.48 8.44 -17.23
C LYS A 359 9.02 9.91 -17.27
N ALA A 360 8.21 10.27 -18.26
CA ALA A 360 7.66 11.63 -18.36
C ALA A 360 6.68 11.93 -17.23
N THR A 361 5.80 10.97 -16.91
CA THR A 361 4.85 11.06 -15.79
C THR A 361 5.56 11.14 -14.45
N GLN A 362 6.62 10.34 -14.25
CA GLN A 362 7.45 10.41 -13.04
C GLN A 362 8.08 11.80 -12.89
N LEU A 363 8.67 12.33 -13.96
CA LEU A 363 9.26 13.67 -13.94
C LEU A 363 8.23 14.74 -13.59
N ALA A 364 7.03 14.66 -14.17
CA ALA A 364 5.93 15.56 -13.85
C ALA A 364 5.49 15.43 -12.38
N GLY A 365 5.35 14.19 -11.88
CA GLY A 365 5.02 13.91 -10.48
C GLY A 365 6.06 14.46 -9.51
N GLU A 366 7.35 14.26 -9.78
CA GLU A 366 8.45 14.81 -8.98
C GLU A 366 8.44 16.34 -8.95
N ALA A 367 8.17 16.98 -10.10
CA ALA A 367 8.06 18.43 -10.20
C ALA A 367 6.89 19.00 -9.41
N VAL A 368 5.70 18.36 -9.50
CA VAL A 368 4.50 18.78 -8.77
C VAL A 368 4.67 18.56 -7.27
N ALA A 369 5.19 17.40 -6.85
CA ALA A 369 5.47 17.11 -5.44
C ALA A 369 6.43 18.12 -4.81
N ASN A 370 7.38 18.63 -5.60
CA ASN A 370 8.38 19.62 -5.16
C ASN A 370 8.13 21.02 -5.76
N MET A 371 6.87 21.39 -6.03
CA MET A 371 6.54 22.63 -6.74
C MET A 371 7.09 23.89 -6.05
N ARG A 372 7.11 23.93 -4.72
CA ARG A 372 7.71 25.05 -3.96
C ARG A 372 9.18 25.24 -4.30
N THR A 373 9.93 24.14 -4.46
CA THR A 373 11.34 24.16 -4.85
C THR A 373 11.49 24.62 -6.29
N VAL A 374 10.68 24.08 -7.21
CA VAL A 374 10.70 24.48 -8.63
C VAL A 374 10.47 25.98 -8.77
N ALA A 375 9.47 26.52 -8.06
CA ALA A 375 9.15 27.94 -8.03
C ALA A 375 10.25 28.79 -7.38
N ALA A 376 10.82 28.34 -6.25
CA ALA A 376 11.92 29.04 -5.59
C ALA A 376 13.16 29.19 -6.49
N PHE A 377 13.42 28.20 -7.34
CA PHE A 377 14.52 28.23 -8.31
C PHE A 377 14.13 28.83 -9.67
N ASN A 378 12.87 29.24 -9.89
CA ASN A 378 12.35 29.72 -11.18
C ASN A 378 12.72 28.77 -12.33
N SER A 379 12.54 27.48 -12.11
CA SER A 379 12.98 26.40 -13.01
C SER A 379 11.83 25.77 -13.80
N GLU A 380 10.65 26.39 -13.80
CA GLU A 380 9.44 25.89 -14.47
C GLU A 380 9.70 25.63 -15.95
N SER A 381 10.27 26.60 -16.68
CA SER A 381 10.58 26.43 -18.10
C SER A 381 11.59 25.31 -18.36
N LYS A 382 12.55 25.10 -17.44
CA LYS A 382 13.53 24.02 -17.55
C LYS A 382 12.87 22.65 -17.38
N ILE A 383 11.96 22.51 -16.42
CA ILE A 383 11.20 21.28 -16.19
C ILE A 383 10.28 21.00 -17.38
N VAL A 384 9.58 22.02 -17.88
CA VAL A 384 8.74 21.89 -19.09
C VAL A 384 9.58 21.42 -20.29
N ASN A 385 10.75 22.00 -20.52
CA ASN A 385 11.65 21.57 -21.60
C ASN A 385 12.17 20.14 -21.41
N LEU A 386 12.47 19.72 -20.17
CA LEU A 386 12.90 18.36 -19.89
C LEU A 386 11.76 17.37 -20.13
N PHE A 387 10.53 17.75 -19.79
CA PHE A 387 9.33 16.96 -20.04
C PHE A 387 9.07 16.82 -21.55
N THR A 388 9.10 17.91 -22.32
CA THR A 388 8.91 17.86 -23.78
C THR A 388 9.99 17.02 -24.47
N THR A 389 11.26 17.20 -24.11
CA THR A 389 12.37 16.41 -24.66
C THR A 389 12.23 14.92 -24.34
N SER A 390 11.69 14.58 -23.17
CA SER A 390 11.42 13.19 -22.78
C SER A 390 10.30 12.55 -23.61
N LEU A 391 9.42 13.36 -24.21
CA LEU A 391 8.32 12.91 -25.07
C LEU A 391 8.70 12.79 -26.56
N ASP A 392 9.81 13.35 -27.01
CA ASP A 392 10.25 13.26 -28.42
C ASP A 392 10.49 11.82 -28.89
N GLY A 393 11.09 10.99 -28.03
CA GLY A 393 11.28 9.56 -28.27
C GLY A 393 9.96 8.82 -28.48
N PRO A 394 9.02 8.87 -27.50
CA PRO A 394 7.66 8.38 -27.65
C PRO A 394 6.96 8.88 -28.92
N LEU A 395 7.05 10.18 -29.22
CA LEU A 395 6.37 10.79 -30.36
C LEU A 395 6.82 10.18 -31.69
N ARG A 396 8.13 10.03 -31.91
CA ARG A 396 8.68 9.40 -33.14
C ARG A 396 8.24 7.94 -33.28
N ARG A 397 8.20 7.19 -32.16
CA ARG A 397 7.72 5.82 -32.15
C ARG A 397 6.22 5.75 -32.45
N CYS A 398 5.41 6.62 -31.85
CA CYS A 398 3.98 6.74 -32.12
C CYS A 398 3.71 7.02 -33.59
N PHE A 399 4.47 7.91 -34.23
CA PHE A 399 4.32 8.21 -35.66
C PHE A 399 4.49 6.97 -36.53
N TRP A 400 5.63 6.28 -36.43
CA TRP A 400 5.89 5.06 -37.22
C TRP A 400 4.92 3.94 -36.91
N LYS A 401 4.58 3.76 -35.65
CA LYS A 401 3.61 2.78 -35.20
C LYS A 401 2.21 3.06 -35.72
N GLY A 402 1.82 4.33 -35.79
CA GLY A 402 0.58 4.77 -36.44
C GLY A 402 0.57 4.46 -37.93
N GLN A 403 1.68 4.69 -38.65
CA GLN A 403 1.79 4.33 -40.07
C GLN A 403 1.70 2.81 -40.30
N ILE A 404 2.37 2.01 -39.46
CA ILE A 404 2.29 0.54 -39.51
C ILE A 404 0.87 0.07 -39.21
N ALA A 405 0.22 0.64 -38.20
CA ALA A 405 -1.14 0.29 -37.84
C ALA A 405 -2.16 0.66 -38.94
N GLY A 406 -2.04 1.86 -39.51
CA GLY A 406 -2.89 2.29 -40.62
C GLY A 406 -2.72 1.43 -41.87
N SER A 407 -1.47 1.12 -42.23
CA SER A 407 -1.17 0.24 -43.37
C SER A 407 -1.67 -1.19 -43.13
N GLY A 408 -1.44 -1.74 -41.93
CA GLY A 408 -1.91 -3.05 -41.52
C GLY A 408 -3.44 -3.15 -41.53
N PHE A 409 -4.14 -2.11 -41.06
CA PHE A 409 -5.59 -1.99 -41.15
C PHE A 409 -6.07 -1.99 -42.61
N GLY A 410 -5.41 -1.25 -43.49
CA GLY A 410 -5.72 -1.23 -44.92
C GLY A 410 -5.57 -2.60 -45.60
N VAL A 411 -4.47 -3.31 -45.32
CA VAL A 411 -4.24 -4.68 -45.82
C VAL A 411 -5.29 -5.66 -45.29
N ALA A 412 -5.64 -5.57 -44.01
CA ALA A 412 -6.69 -6.39 -43.40
C ALA A 412 -8.05 -6.16 -44.08
N GLN A 413 -8.44 -4.90 -44.30
CA GLN A 413 -9.67 -4.55 -45.05
C GLN A 413 -9.65 -5.07 -46.48
N PHE A 414 -8.52 -4.94 -47.18
CA PHE A 414 -8.37 -5.45 -48.54
C PHE A 414 -8.58 -6.98 -48.59
N LEU A 415 -7.92 -7.73 -47.72
CA LEU A 415 -8.09 -9.20 -47.63
C LEU A 415 -9.54 -9.60 -47.34
N LEU A 416 -10.22 -8.85 -46.46
CA LEU A 416 -11.63 -9.05 -46.17
C LEU A 416 -12.50 -8.86 -47.42
N TYR A 417 -12.36 -7.75 -48.15
CA TYR A 417 -13.15 -7.52 -49.37
C TYR A 417 -12.80 -8.50 -50.49
N CYS A 418 -11.53 -8.89 -50.64
CA CYS A 418 -11.11 -9.92 -51.60
C CYS A 418 -11.79 -11.27 -51.30
N SER A 419 -11.91 -11.64 -50.03
CA SER A 419 -12.61 -12.86 -49.62
C SER A 419 -14.08 -12.86 -50.02
N TYR A 420 -14.75 -11.71 -49.85
CA TYR A 420 -16.15 -11.52 -50.26
C TYR A 420 -16.29 -11.59 -51.77
N ALA A 421 -15.39 -10.94 -52.52
CA ALA A 421 -15.37 -10.97 -53.97
C ALA A 421 -15.21 -12.40 -54.51
N LEU A 422 -14.29 -13.18 -53.95
CA LEU A 422 -14.08 -14.57 -54.34
C LEU A 422 -15.29 -15.45 -54.05
N GLY A 423 -15.88 -15.32 -52.85
CA GLY A 423 -17.09 -16.05 -52.46
C GLY A 423 -18.28 -15.76 -53.39
N LEU A 424 -18.52 -14.48 -53.71
CA LEU A 424 -19.59 -14.06 -54.61
C LEU A 424 -19.31 -14.41 -56.08
N TRP A 425 -18.05 -14.36 -56.52
CA TRP A 425 -17.65 -14.77 -57.87
C TRP A 425 -17.92 -16.27 -58.08
N TYR A 426 -17.49 -17.12 -57.15
CA TYR A 426 -17.73 -18.56 -57.23
C TYR A 426 -19.22 -18.88 -57.11
N ALA A 427 -19.94 -18.21 -56.21
CA ALA A 427 -21.40 -18.27 -56.12
C ALA A 427 -22.07 -17.97 -57.47
N SER A 428 -21.69 -16.88 -58.13
CA SER A 428 -22.19 -16.50 -59.46
C SER A 428 -21.86 -17.56 -60.52
N TRP A 429 -20.65 -18.13 -60.47
CA TRP A 429 -20.23 -19.20 -61.39
C TRP A 429 -21.10 -20.46 -61.25
N LEU A 430 -21.45 -20.87 -60.02
CA LEU A 430 -22.36 -22.01 -59.78
C LEU A 430 -23.75 -21.77 -60.36
N VAL A 431 -24.29 -20.56 -60.19
CA VAL A 431 -25.61 -20.19 -60.69
C VAL A 431 -25.61 -20.14 -62.23
N LYS A 432 -24.56 -19.55 -62.83
CA LYS A 432 -24.43 -19.44 -64.29
C LYS A 432 -24.39 -20.79 -64.99
N HIS A 433 -23.78 -21.81 -64.37
CA HIS A 433 -23.66 -23.17 -64.94
C HIS A 433 -24.83 -24.09 -64.56
N GLY A 434 -25.87 -23.57 -63.90
CA GLY A 434 -27.05 -24.36 -63.52
C GLY A 434 -26.78 -25.42 -62.45
N ILE A 435 -25.68 -25.31 -61.70
CA ILE A 435 -25.29 -26.26 -60.64
C ILE A 435 -26.03 -25.93 -59.33
N SER A 436 -26.43 -24.66 -59.14
CA SER A 436 -27.07 -24.16 -57.92
C SER A 436 -28.05 -23.04 -58.24
N ASP A 437 -29.02 -22.84 -57.35
CA ASP A 437 -29.96 -21.72 -57.44
C ASP A 437 -29.41 -20.49 -56.72
N PHE A 438 -29.81 -19.29 -57.16
CA PHE A 438 -29.46 -18.04 -56.48
C PHE A 438 -29.83 -18.08 -54.99
N SER A 439 -31.04 -18.56 -54.66
CA SER A 439 -31.55 -18.62 -53.29
C SER A 439 -30.69 -19.46 -52.35
N LYS A 440 -30.29 -20.68 -52.77
CA LYS A 440 -29.42 -21.55 -51.95
C LYS A 440 -28.03 -20.94 -51.78
N THR A 441 -27.50 -20.36 -52.85
CA THR A 441 -26.14 -19.83 -52.92
C THR A 441 -25.96 -18.58 -52.04
N ILE A 442 -26.91 -17.64 -52.08
CA ILE A 442 -26.86 -16.42 -51.26
C ILE A 442 -27.10 -16.70 -49.77
N ARG A 443 -27.92 -17.72 -49.44
CA ARG A 443 -28.15 -18.17 -48.06
C ARG A 443 -26.86 -18.70 -47.43
N VAL A 444 -26.16 -19.59 -48.13
CA VAL A 444 -24.87 -20.14 -47.66
C VAL A 444 -23.82 -19.04 -47.48
N PHE A 445 -23.76 -18.08 -48.43
CA PHE A 445 -22.86 -16.93 -48.32
C PHE A 445 -23.15 -16.10 -47.06
N MET A 446 -24.38 -15.62 -46.87
CA MET A 446 -24.73 -14.76 -45.73
C MET A 446 -24.52 -15.45 -44.38
N VAL A 447 -24.95 -16.71 -44.24
CA VAL A 447 -24.82 -17.46 -42.98
C VAL A 447 -23.35 -17.65 -42.57
N LEU A 448 -22.47 -18.02 -43.51
CA LEU A 448 -21.05 -18.21 -43.21
C LEU A 448 -20.30 -16.89 -43.00
N MET A 449 -20.67 -15.81 -43.70
CA MET A 449 -20.05 -14.49 -43.51
C MET A 449 -20.39 -13.88 -42.14
N VAL A 450 -21.65 -13.95 -41.70
CA VAL A 450 -22.04 -13.50 -40.35
C VAL A 450 -21.30 -14.29 -39.27
N SER A 451 -21.11 -15.59 -39.50
CA SER A 451 -20.40 -16.48 -38.57
C SER A 451 -18.90 -16.20 -38.47
N ALA A 452 -18.29 -15.71 -39.55
CA ALA A 452 -16.88 -15.29 -39.54
C ALA A 452 -16.63 -14.12 -38.57
N ASN A 453 -17.58 -13.18 -38.46
CA ASN A 453 -17.49 -12.08 -37.50
C ASN A 453 -17.54 -12.57 -36.04
N GLY A 454 -18.38 -13.56 -35.72
CA GLY A 454 -18.44 -14.15 -34.38
C GLY A 454 -17.18 -14.93 -34.00
N ALA A 455 -16.57 -15.65 -34.96
CA ALA A 455 -15.28 -16.31 -34.74
C ALA A 455 -14.15 -15.30 -34.50
N ALA A 456 -14.13 -14.20 -35.27
CA ALA A 456 -13.19 -13.11 -35.09
C ALA A 456 -13.33 -12.44 -33.72
N GLU A 457 -14.56 -12.19 -33.29
CA GLU A 457 -14.85 -11.69 -31.96
C GLU A 457 -14.25 -12.59 -30.89
N THR A 458 -14.49 -13.89 -30.97
CA THR A 458 -13.92 -14.88 -30.03
C THR A 458 -12.40 -14.81 -29.97
N LEU A 459 -11.71 -14.73 -31.11
CA LEU A 459 -10.26 -14.67 -31.14
C LEU A 459 -9.72 -13.34 -30.57
N THR A 460 -10.47 -12.25 -30.72
CA THR A 460 -10.12 -10.96 -30.08
C THR A 460 -10.28 -10.94 -28.57
N LEU A 461 -10.94 -11.95 -27.97
CA LEU A 461 -11.02 -12.12 -26.52
C LEU A 461 -9.80 -12.85 -25.92
N ALA A 462 -8.92 -13.43 -26.75
CA ALA A 462 -7.75 -14.17 -26.29
C ALA A 462 -6.82 -13.37 -25.34
N PRO A 463 -6.58 -12.05 -25.53
CA PRO A 463 -5.78 -11.27 -24.58
C PRO A 463 -6.35 -11.27 -23.16
N ASP A 464 -7.68 -11.30 -23.01
CA ASP A 464 -8.33 -11.30 -21.68
C ASP A 464 -8.16 -12.64 -20.98
N PHE A 465 -8.11 -13.75 -21.70
CA PHE A 465 -7.75 -15.05 -21.13
C PHE A 465 -6.28 -15.09 -20.68
N VAL A 466 -5.38 -14.44 -21.41
CA VAL A 466 -3.98 -14.32 -21.02
C VAL A 466 -3.85 -13.42 -19.78
N LYS A 467 -4.57 -12.29 -19.73
CA LYS A 467 -4.65 -11.40 -18.55
C LYS A 467 -5.23 -12.14 -17.33
N GLY A 468 -6.37 -12.80 -17.50
CA GLY A 468 -7.02 -13.60 -16.48
C GLY A 468 -6.14 -14.76 -16.00
N GLY A 469 -5.46 -15.47 -16.90
CA GLY A 469 -4.52 -16.54 -16.54
C GLY A 469 -3.33 -16.04 -15.72
N ARG A 470 -2.81 -14.83 -16.00
CA ARG A 470 -1.78 -14.19 -15.16
C ARG A 470 -2.32 -13.83 -13.79
N ALA A 471 -3.51 -13.23 -13.72
CA ALA A 471 -4.16 -12.90 -12.46
C ALA A 471 -4.43 -14.15 -11.62
N MET A 472 -4.89 -15.24 -12.23
CA MET A 472 -5.08 -16.53 -11.56
C MET A 472 -3.80 -17.05 -10.89
N ARG A 473 -2.64 -16.91 -11.54
CA ARG A 473 -1.36 -17.30 -10.93
C ARG A 473 -1.04 -16.44 -9.71
N SER A 474 -1.22 -15.12 -9.81
CA SER A 474 -1.04 -14.21 -8.66
C SER A 474 -1.95 -14.62 -7.49
N VAL A 475 -3.24 -14.87 -7.78
CA VAL A 475 -4.23 -15.32 -6.80
C VAL A 475 -3.84 -16.66 -6.18
N PHE A 476 -3.52 -17.69 -6.97
CA PHE A 476 -3.18 -19.00 -6.42
C PHE A 476 -1.81 -19.03 -5.74
N ASN A 477 -0.82 -18.27 -6.21
CA ASN A 477 0.45 -18.11 -5.50
C ASN A 477 0.22 -17.53 -4.10
N LEU A 478 -0.70 -16.57 -3.95
CA LEU A 478 -1.06 -16.01 -2.65
C LEU A 478 -1.87 -17.01 -1.81
N LEU A 479 -2.83 -17.73 -2.40
CA LEU A 479 -3.70 -18.67 -1.68
C LEU A 479 -2.99 -19.98 -1.27
N ASP A 480 -2.02 -20.44 -2.05
CA ASP A 480 -1.27 -21.68 -1.82
C ASP A 480 0.00 -21.48 -1.00
N ARG A 481 0.39 -20.22 -0.79
CA ARG A 481 1.51 -19.89 0.07
C ARG A 481 1.21 -20.41 1.47
N LYS A 482 2.10 -21.27 1.98
CA LYS A 482 2.12 -21.63 3.39
C LYS A 482 2.79 -20.50 4.16
N THR A 483 2.16 -20.06 5.24
CA THR A 483 2.71 -19.02 6.11
C THR A 483 3.84 -19.61 6.94
N GLU A 484 4.90 -18.83 7.17
CA GLU A 484 6.05 -19.34 7.95
C GLU A 484 5.70 -19.46 9.44
N ILE A 485 4.83 -18.58 9.91
CA ILE A 485 4.32 -18.55 11.28
C ILE A 485 2.80 -18.75 11.22
N GLU A 486 2.34 -19.99 11.41
CA GLU A 486 0.91 -20.30 11.46
C GLU A 486 0.27 -19.75 12.74
N SER A 487 -0.78 -18.92 12.57
CA SER A 487 -1.42 -18.25 13.70
C SER A 487 -2.34 -19.15 14.52
N ASP A 488 -2.88 -20.19 13.90
CA ASP A 488 -3.93 -21.06 14.44
C ASP A 488 -3.66 -22.54 14.15
N ASP A 489 -2.44 -22.97 14.48
CA ASP A 489 -2.01 -24.36 14.33
C ASP A 489 -2.81 -25.27 15.29
N PRO A 490 -3.57 -26.26 14.79
CA PRO A 490 -4.34 -27.18 15.64
C PRO A 490 -3.46 -28.13 16.47
N ASP A 491 -2.21 -28.38 16.06
CA ASP A 491 -1.26 -29.22 16.79
C ASP A 491 -0.52 -28.44 17.89
N SER A 492 -0.72 -27.11 17.93
CA SER A 492 -0.12 -26.26 18.94
C SER A 492 -0.76 -26.46 20.31
N THR A 493 0.06 -26.31 21.34
CA THR A 493 -0.44 -26.48 22.70
C THR A 493 -1.30 -25.29 23.15
N PRO A 494 -2.44 -25.55 23.82
CA PRO A 494 -3.27 -24.48 24.35
C PRO A 494 -2.49 -23.67 25.39
N VAL A 495 -2.75 -22.36 25.38
CA VAL A 495 -2.23 -21.46 26.40
C VAL A 495 -3.10 -21.66 27.65
N PRO A 496 -2.52 -21.79 28.85
CA PRO A 496 -3.28 -21.84 30.09
C PRO A 496 -4.16 -20.58 30.26
N ASP A 497 -5.31 -20.72 30.92
CA ASP A 497 -6.24 -19.58 31.15
C ASP A 497 -5.59 -18.39 31.87
N ARG A 498 -4.48 -18.63 32.57
CA ARG A 498 -3.69 -17.58 33.22
C ARG A 498 -2.20 -17.90 33.11
N LEU A 499 -1.43 -16.96 32.56
CA LEU A 499 0.03 -17.02 32.53
C LEU A 499 0.63 -16.42 33.80
N LYS A 500 1.77 -16.96 34.26
CA LYS A 500 2.59 -16.28 35.27
C LYS A 500 3.31 -15.09 34.63
N GLY A 501 3.62 -15.19 33.34
CA GLY A 501 4.18 -14.11 32.53
C GLY A 501 5.69 -13.97 32.68
N GLU A 502 6.42 -15.03 33.01
CA GLU A 502 7.89 -14.99 33.00
C GLU A 502 8.41 -15.12 31.57
N ILE A 503 9.19 -14.15 31.08
CA ILE A 503 9.70 -14.11 29.71
C ILE A 503 11.22 -14.25 29.73
N GLU A 504 11.77 -15.14 28.91
CA GLU A 504 13.21 -15.38 28.85
C GLU A 504 13.66 -15.56 27.40
N LEU A 505 14.61 -14.72 26.95
CA LEU A 505 15.33 -14.85 25.69
C LEU A 505 16.66 -15.55 26.01
N LYS A 506 16.90 -16.70 25.38
CA LYS A 506 18.09 -17.54 25.60
C LYS A 506 18.94 -17.60 24.35
N HIS A 507 20.13 -17.01 24.41
CA HIS A 507 21.13 -17.06 23.35
C HIS A 507 20.56 -16.67 21.98
N VAL A 508 19.81 -15.57 21.92
CA VAL A 508 19.03 -15.18 20.74
C VAL A 508 19.93 -14.44 19.74
N ASP A 509 20.03 -14.98 18.52
CA ASP A 509 20.53 -14.27 17.34
C ASP A 509 19.35 -13.89 16.44
N PHE A 510 19.35 -12.67 15.92
CA PHE A 510 18.26 -12.18 15.09
C PHE A 510 18.72 -11.14 14.06
N ALA A 511 18.24 -11.30 12.83
CA ALA A 511 18.28 -10.30 11.77
C ALA A 511 16.88 -10.21 11.13
N TYR A 512 16.48 -9.04 10.68
CA TYR A 512 15.21 -8.90 9.97
C TYR A 512 15.30 -9.60 8.60
N PRO A 513 14.29 -10.39 8.18
CA PRO A 513 14.32 -11.10 6.89
C PRO A 513 14.50 -10.19 5.68
N SER A 514 14.02 -8.94 5.75
CA SER A 514 14.21 -7.92 4.71
C SER A 514 15.65 -7.40 4.61
N ARG A 515 16.48 -7.60 5.64
CA ARG A 515 17.89 -7.17 5.73
C ARG A 515 18.74 -8.22 6.47
N PRO A 516 18.94 -9.41 5.88
CA PRO A 516 19.65 -10.50 6.54
C PRO A 516 21.12 -10.19 6.85
N ASP A 517 21.74 -9.29 6.07
CA ASP A 517 23.15 -8.91 6.21
C ASP A 517 23.42 -8.00 7.42
N THR A 518 22.38 -7.48 8.09
CA THR A 518 22.52 -6.60 9.25
C THR A 518 21.91 -7.28 10.48
N PRO A 519 22.71 -8.08 11.21
CA PRO A 519 22.25 -8.67 12.46
C PRO A 519 21.96 -7.59 13.51
N ILE A 520 20.87 -7.76 14.25
CA ILE A 520 20.43 -6.86 15.32
C ILE A 520 20.85 -7.42 16.68
N PHE A 521 20.73 -8.73 16.88
CA PHE A 521 21.11 -9.40 18.12
C PHE A 521 22.19 -10.44 17.89
N HIS A 522 23.12 -10.50 18.85
CA HIS A 522 24.21 -11.47 18.91
C HIS A 522 24.23 -12.09 20.30
N ASP A 523 23.79 -13.33 20.43
CA ASP A 523 23.76 -14.08 21.69
C ASP A 523 23.03 -13.34 22.83
N LEU A 524 21.87 -12.75 22.51
CA LEU A 524 21.11 -11.97 23.48
C LEU A 524 20.49 -12.88 24.55
N CYS A 525 20.88 -12.69 25.80
CA CYS A 525 20.27 -13.31 26.97
C CYS A 525 19.54 -12.26 27.83
N LEU A 526 18.23 -12.41 27.99
CA LEU A 526 17.41 -11.44 28.72
C LEU A 526 16.29 -12.16 29.47
N ARG A 527 16.03 -11.78 30.73
CA ARG A 527 14.97 -12.37 31.56
C ARG A 527 14.10 -11.31 32.21
N ALA A 528 12.81 -11.32 31.90
CA ALA A 528 11.77 -10.55 32.57
C ALA A 528 11.02 -11.45 33.56
N ARG A 529 11.11 -11.14 34.85
CA ARG A 529 10.46 -11.93 35.91
C ARG A 529 8.95 -11.66 35.94
N ALA A 530 8.17 -12.70 36.25
CA ALA A 530 6.73 -12.61 36.45
C ALA A 530 6.34 -11.47 37.40
N GLY A 531 5.37 -10.63 37.00
CA GLY A 531 4.83 -9.55 37.83
C GLY A 531 5.81 -8.38 38.10
N LYS A 532 6.92 -8.30 37.35
CA LYS A 532 7.95 -7.28 37.49
C LYS A 532 8.13 -6.49 36.20
N THR A 533 8.63 -5.26 36.35
CA THR A 533 8.89 -4.33 35.25
C THR A 533 10.35 -4.43 34.81
N LEU A 534 10.57 -4.76 33.54
CA LEU A 534 11.86 -4.72 32.86
C LEU A 534 11.92 -3.50 31.94
N ALA A 535 12.85 -2.59 32.19
CA ALA A 535 13.12 -1.45 31.30
C ALA A 535 14.27 -1.78 30.34
N LEU A 536 14.05 -1.55 29.04
CA LEU A 536 15.05 -1.68 27.98
C LEU A 536 15.56 -0.29 27.61
N VAL A 537 16.87 -0.11 27.66
CA VAL A 537 17.52 1.18 27.43
C VAL A 537 18.75 0.95 26.55
N GLY A 538 19.06 1.89 25.64
CA GLY A 538 20.19 1.75 24.72
C GLY A 538 20.13 2.79 23.60
N SER A 539 21.18 2.85 22.78
CA SER A 539 21.27 3.75 21.63
C SER A 539 20.11 3.52 20.64
N SER A 540 19.82 4.52 19.79
CA SER A 540 18.84 4.31 18.72
C SER A 540 19.34 3.22 17.76
N GLY A 541 18.45 2.30 17.36
CA GLY A 541 18.82 1.19 16.48
C GLY A 541 19.46 -0.04 17.15
N CYS A 542 19.67 -0.06 18.47
CA CYS A 542 20.26 -1.23 19.14
C CYS A 542 19.31 -2.45 19.33
N GLY A 543 18.12 -2.43 18.74
CA GLY A 543 17.18 -3.55 18.76
C GLY A 543 16.11 -3.54 19.86
N LYS A 544 15.93 -2.47 20.64
CA LYS A 544 14.95 -2.42 21.75
C LYS A 544 13.53 -2.85 21.33
N SER A 545 12.99 -2.27 20.26
CA SER A 545 11.67 -2.62 19.71
C SER A 545 11.65 -4.02 19.10
N SER A 546 12.80 -4.54 18.64
CA SER A 546 12.92 -5.91 18.13
C SER A 546 12.69 -6.96 19.23
N VAL A 547 12.99 -6.65 20.51
CA VAL A 547 12.62 -7.53 21.65
C VAL A 547 11.09 -7.67 21.73
N ILE A 548 10.35 -6.56 21.64
CA ILE A 548 8.88 -6.54 21.65
C ILE A 548 8.32 -7.33 20.45
N ALA A 549 8.94 -7.21 19.27
CA ALA A 549 8.53 -7.94 18.07
C ALA A 549 8.74 -9.46 18.20
N LEU A 550 9.85 -9.90 18.80
CA LEU A 550 10.14 -11.32 19.05
C LEU A 550 9.21 -11.92 20.12
N VAL A 551 8.91 -11.17 21.19
CA VAL A 551 7.96 -11.62 22.23
C VAL A 551 6.54 -11.78 21.67
N GLN A 552 6.12 -10.91 20.75
CA GLN A 552 4.84 -11.04 20.03
C GLN A 552 4.87 -12.11 18.93
N ARG A 553 6.02 -12.76 18.72
CA ARG A 553 6.29 -13.72 17.65
C ARG A 553 5.90 -13.16 16.27
N PHE A 554 6.24 -11.90 16.00
CA PHE A 554 6.16 -11.34 14.65
C PHE A 554 7.27 -11.88 13.75
N TYR A 555 8.40 -12.22 14.35
CA TYR A 555 9.53 -12.87 13.71
C TYR A 555 10.01 -14.01 14.62
N GLU A 556 10.71 -14.97 14.02
CA GLU A 556 11.42 -15.99 14.77
C GLU A 556 12.92 -15.68 14.83
N PRO A 557 13.59 -15.99 15.95
CA PRO A 557 15.04 -15.81 16.04
C PRO A 557 15.76 -16.84 15.16
N SER A 558 16.88 -16.43 14.55
CA SER A 558 17.72 -17.27 13.70
C SER A 558 18.41 -18.37 14.51
N TYR A 559 18.83 -18.05 15.73
CA TYR A 559 19.38 -18.99 16.71
C TYR A 559 18.87 -18.65 18.11
N GLY A 560 18.89 -19.65 19.01
CA GLY A 560 18.33 -19.51 20.36
C GLY A 560 16.81 -19.71 20.41
N ARG A 561 16.21 -19.33 21.54
CA ARG A 561 14.76 -19.46 21.77
C ARG A 561 14.22 -18.40 22.71
N VAL A 562 12.96 -18.05 22.52
CA VAL A 562 12.19 -17.20 23.43
C VAL A 562 11.20 -18.08 24.16
N THR A 563 11.20 -18.04 25.49
CA THR A 563 10.30 -18.84 26.32
C THR A 563 9.41 -17.97 27.18
N ILE A 564 8.15 -18.35 27.31
CA ILE A 564 7.19 -17.80 28.26
C ILE A 564 6.83 -18.90 29.26
N ASP A 565 6.95 -18.64 30.55
CA ASP A 565 6.77 -19.59 31.66
C ASP A 565 7.58 -20.89 31.48
N GLY A 566 8.79 -20.76 30.93
CA GLY A 566 9.72 -21.87 30.67
C GLY A 566 9.45 -22.67 29.40
N LYS A 567 8.38 -22.36 28.66
CA LYS A 567 8.00 -23.04 27.41
C LYS A 567 8.27 -22.16 26.20
N ASP A 568 8.79 -22.77 25.14
CA ASP A 568 9.09 -22.06 23.88
C ASP A 568 7.82 -21.48 23.24
N ILE A 569 7.86 -20.20 22.86
CA ILE A 569 6.76 -19.51 22.20
C ILE A 569 6.33 -20.17 20.89
N ARG A 570 7.23 -20.93 20.25
CA ARG A 570 6.94 -21.70 19.04
C ARG A 570 5.87 -22.77 19.23
N LYS A 571 5.73 -23.29 20.45
CA LYS A 571 4.80 -24.39 20.78
C LYS A 571 3.39 -23.91 21.14
N TYR A 572 3.21 -22.63 21.45
CA TYR A 572 1.91 -22.08 21.81
C TYR A 572 1.09 -21.72 20.57
N ASN A 573 -0.24 -21.89 20.67
CA ASN A 573 -1.16 -21.28 19.71
C ASN A 573 -1.02 -19.75 19.75
N LEU A 574 -0.69 -19.15 18.61
CA LEU A 574 -0.31 -17.74 18.53
C LEU A 574 -1.50 -16.79 18.77
N LYS A 575 -2.69 -17.13 18.26
CA LYS A 575 -3.92 -16.37 18.51
C LYS A 575 -4.22 -16.31 20.01
N SER A 576 -4.16 -17.45 20.69
CA SER A 576 -4.37 -17.52 22.14
C SER A 576 -3.28 -16.78 22.91
N LEU A 577 -2.01 -16.92 22.53
CA LEU A 577 -0.90 -16.24 23.22
C LEU A 577 -1.04 -14.71 23.16
N ARG A 578 -1.41 -14.16 22.00
CA ARG A 578 -1.60 -12.71 21.81
C ARG A 578 -2.82 -12.13 22.53
N ARG A 579 -3.72 -12.97 23.07
CA ARG A 579 -4.80 -12.51 23.98
C ARG A 579 -4.26 -12.14 25.36
N HIS A 580 -3.20 -12.81 25.82
CA HIS A 580 -2.52 -12.56 27.10
C HIS A 580 -1.44 -11.46 27.03
N ILE A 581 -1.31 -10.79 25.87
CA ILE A 581 -0.35 -9.71 25.64
C ILE A 581 -1.12 -8.44 25.27
N ALA A 582 -0.81 -7.33 25.94
CA ALA A 582 -1.25 -6.00 25.57
C ALA A 582 -0.05 -5.17 25.13
N THR A 583 -0.15 -4.53 23.97
CA THR A 583 0.93 -3.76 23.35
C THR A 583 0.50 -2.30 23.16
N VAL A 584 1.37 -1.36 23.53
CA VAL A 584 1.25 0.05 23.18
C VAL A 584 2.45 0.41 22.30
N PRO A 585 2.25 0.62 20.98
CA PRO A 585 3.34 0.97 20.06
C PRO A 585 3.75 2.43 20.18
N GLN A 586 4.94 2.76 19.66
CA GLN A 586 5.50 4.11 19.62
C GLN A 586 4.60 5.07 18.82
N GLU A 587 4.19 4.68 17.61
CA GLU A 587 3.22 5.41 16.79
C GLU A 587 1.87 4.65 16.79
N PRO A 588 0.90 5.07 17.62
CA PRO A 588 -0.40 4.40 17.71
C PRO A 588 -1.26 4.66 16.47
N CYS A 589 -1.60 3.58 15.77
CA CYS A 589 -2.57 3.60 14.66
C CYS A 589 -4.00 3.41 15.18
N LEU A 590 -4.89 4.31 14.76
CA LEU A 590 -6.32 4.20 14.96
C LEU A 590 -6.98 3.83 13.64
N PHE A 591 -7.95 2.92 13.69
CA PHE A 591 -8.76 2.58 12.53
C PHE A 591 -9.72 3.72 12.21
N ALA A 592 -10.12 3.82 10.94
CA ALA A 592 -11.09 4.80 10.46
C ALA A 592 -12.52 4.44 10.93
N THR A 593 -12.75 4.55 12.24
CA THR A 593 -14.00 4.21 12.93
C THR A 593 -14.21 5.15 14.13
N THR A 594 -15.23 4.89 14.96
CA THR A 594 -15.47 5.69 16.17
C THR A 594 -14.37 5.48 17.23
N ILE A 595 -14.22 6.43 18.15
CA ILE A 595 -13.32 6.27 19.30
C ILE A 595 -13.75 5.06 20.15
N TYR A 596 -15.06 4.86 20.31
CA TYR A 596 -15.64 3.70 20.98
C TYR A 596 -15.10 2.38 20.41
N GLU A 597 -15.25 2.18 19.09
CA GLU A 597 -14.80 0.95 18.42
C GLU A 597 -13.28 0.77 18.47
N ASN A 598 -12.54 1.88 18.39
CA ASN A 598 -11.09 1.84 18.50
C ASN A 598 -10.61 1.34 19.89
N ILE A 599 -11.33 1.66 20.98
CA ILE A 599 -11.03 1.15 22.32
C ILE A 599 -11.54 -0.28 22.46
N ALA A 600 -12.75 -0.57 21.98
CA ALA A 600 -13.36 -1.90 21.99
C ALA A 600 -12.55 -2.95 21.23
N TYR A 601 -11.71 -2.53 20.26
CA TYR A 601 -10.75 -3.41 19.58
C TYR A 601 -9.81 -4.18 20.54
N GLY A 602 -9.62 -3.68 21.77
CA GLY A 602 -8.89 -4.41 22.82
C GLY A 602 -9.60 -5.68 23.27
N HIS A 603 -10.93 -5.67 23.36
CA HIS A 603 -11.76 -6.78 23.82
C HIS A 603 -13.17 -6.70 23.21
N GLU A 604 -13.47 -7.58 22.24
CA GLU A 604 -14.69 -7.52 21.42
C GLU A 604 -16.00 -7.62 22.23
N SER A 605 -15.98 -8.24 23.41
CA SER A 605 -17.15 -8.41 24.28
C SER A 605 -17.18 -7.46 25.47
N ALA A 606 -16.46 -6.33 25.40
CA ALA A 606 -16.44 -5.34 26.48
C ALA A 606 -17.76 -4.58 26.60
N THR A 607 -18.18 -4.32 27.83
CA THR A 607 -19.34 -3.44 28.09
C THR A 607 -18.95 -1.97 27.94
N GLU A 608 -19.94 -1.10 27.66
CA GLU A 608 -19.71 0.35 27.58
C GLU A 608 -19.09 0.90 28.88
N ALA A 609 -19.51 0.39 30.03
CA ALA A 609 -18.94 0.76 31.33
C ALA A 609 -17.44 0.43 31.43
N GLU A 610 -17.00 -0.74 30.95
CA GLU A 610 -15.58 -1.12 30.93
C GLU A 610 -14.77 -0.24 29.96
N ILE A 611 -15.36 0.16 28.83
CA ILE A 611 -14.73 1.07 27.87
C ILE A 611 -14.51 2.45 28.49
N ILE A 612 -15.52 2.98 29.19
CA ILE A 612 -15.44 4.28 29.89
C ILE A 612 -14.43 4.19 31.04
N GLU A 613 -14.40 3.09 31.79
CA GLU A 613 -13.43 2.85 32.85
C GLU A 613 -12.00 2.83 32.28
N ALA A 614 -11.75 2.07 31.22
CA ALA A 614 -10.45 1.99 30.56
C ALA A 614 -10.00 3.37 30.02
N ALA A 615 -10.91 4.12 29.41
CA ALA A 615 -10.65 5.48 28.94
C ALA A 615 -10.40 6.46 30.08
N THR A 616 -11.04 6.28 31.23
CA THR A 616 -10.83 7.11 32.42
C THR A 616 -9.46 6.83 33.02
N LEU A 617 -9.08 5.55 33.15
CA LEU A 617 -7.75 5.12 33.59
C LEU A 617 -6.65 5.65 32.67
N ALA A 618 -6.87 5.68 31.35
CA ALA A 618 -5.92 6.22 30.38
C ALA A 618 -5.92 7.77 30.28
N ASN A 619 -6.67 8.47 31.15
CA ASN A 619 -6.86 9.93 31.10
C ASN A 619 -7.35 10.43 29.72
N ALA A 620 -8.14 9.60 29.03
CA ALA A 620 -8.74 9.87 27.74
C ALA A 620 -10.18 10.41 27.87
N HIS A 621 -10.91 9.99 28.90
CA HIS A 621 -12.33 10.31 29.09
C HIS A 621 -12.62 11.82 29.00
N LYS A 622 -11.83 12.67 29.67
CA LYS A 622 -12.06 14.13 29.71
C LYS A 622 -12.05 14.76 28.32
N PHE A 623 -11.08 14.41 27.47
CA PHE A 623 -11.01 14.99 26.13
C PHE A 623 -12.05 14.35 25.21
N ILE A 624 -12.30 13.04 25.35
CA ILE A 624 -13.31 12.35 24.54
C ILE A 624 -14.69 12.97 24.82
N SER A 625 -15.07 13.16 26.08
CA SER A 625 -16.34 13.77 26.48
C SER A 625 -16.45 15.26 26.10
N SER A 626 -15.34 15.94 25.83
CA SER A 626 -15.34 17.32 25.34
C SER A 626 -15.59 17.44 23.83
N LEU A 627 -15.49 16.33 23.09
CA LEU A 627 -15.81 16.29 21.67
C LEU A 627 -17.33 16.36 21.46
N PRO A 628 -17.81 16.97 20.36
CA PRO A 628 -19.25 17.12 20.11
C PRO A 628 -20.03 15.80 20.17
N ASP A 629 -19.47 14.71 19.65
CA ASP A 629 -20.10 13.39 19.61
C ASP A 629 -19.54 12.41 20.65
N GLY A 630 -18.73 12.88 21.59
CA GLY A 630 -18.15 12.05 22.64
C GLY A 630 -17.38 10.83 22.08
N TYR A 631 -17.72 9.64 22.57
CA TYR A 631 -17.16 8.37 22.12
C TYR A 631 -17.57 7.96 20.70
N ASN A 632 -18.67 8.52 20.17
CA ASN A 632 -19.13 8.26 18.81
C ASN A 632 -18.41 9.11 17.77
N THR A 633 -17.50 9.99 18.19
CA THR A 633 -16.68 10.79 17.28
C THR A 633 -15.90 9.88 16.33
N PHE A 634 -16.05 10.10 15.03
CA PHE A 634 -15.32 9.37 13.99
C PHE A 634 -13.88 9.87 13.88
N VAL A 635 -12.91 8.97 13.94
CA VAL A 635 -11.47 9.27 13.84
C VAL A 635 -10.85 8.53 12.66
N GLY A 636 -9.75 9.04 12.12
CA GLY A 636 -9.08 8.47 10.95
C GLY A 636 -8.73 9.56 9.93
N GLU A 637 -8.40 9.16 8.70
CA GLU A 637 -8.06 10.11 7.62
C GLU A 637 -9.24 11.00 7.21
N GLN A 638 -10.46 10.44 7.22
CA GLN A 638 -11.70 11.16 6.90
C GLN A 638 -12.44 11.70 8.14
N GLY A 639 -11.90 11.48 9.34
CA GLY A 639 -12.51 11.87 10.62
C GLY A 639 -11.80 13.02 11.33
N VAL A 640 -12.15 13.25 12.60
CA VAL A 640 -11.46 14.22 13.46
C VAL A 640 -10.01 13.76 13.66
N GLN A 641 -9.06 14.64 13.33
CA GLN A 641 -7.64 14.36 13.55
C GLN A 641 -7.27 14.59 15.01
N LEU A 642 -7.04 13.49 15.73
CA LEU A 642 -6.50 13.53 17.09
C LEU A 642 -5.01 13.87 17.08
N SER A 643 -4.55 14.60 18.10
CA SER A 643 -3.12 14.86 18.32
C SER A 643 -2.37 13.56 18.65
N GLY A 644 -1.03 13.56 18.51
CA GLY A 644 -0.21 12.38 18.83
C GLY A 644 -0.46 11.85 20.25
N GLY A 645 -0.44 12.73 21.25
CA GLY A 645 -0.74 12.37 22.64
C GLY A 645 -2.19 11.92 22.89
N GLN A 646 -3.17 12.41 22.12
CA GLN A 646 -4.55 11.90 22.20
C GLN A 646 -4.66 10.49 21.61
N LYS A 647 -4.03 10.23 20.45
CA LYS A 647 -3.98 8.88 19.85
C LYS A 647 -3.31 7.88 20.80
N GLN A 648 -2.26 8.31 21.48
CA GLN A 648 -1.55 7.47 22.45
C GLN A 648 -2.39 7.13 23.66
N ARG A 649 -3.16 8.09 24.19
CA ARG A 649 -4.15 7.82 25.26
C ARG A 649 -5.21 6.80 24.84
N VAL A 650 -5.71 6.88 23.60
CA VAL A 650 -6.67 5.88 23.07
C VAL A 650 -6.02 4.49 22.96
N ALA A 651 -4.76 4.41 22.50
CA ALA A 651 -4.03 3.15 22.45
C ALA A 651 -3.75 2.55 23.83
N VAL A 652 -3.45 3.40 24.84
CA VAL A 652 -3.31 2.97 26.24
C VAL A 652 -4.65 2.46 26.79
N ALA A 653 -5.76 3.14 26.50
CA ALA A 653 -7.09 2.66 26.88
C ALA A 653 -7.40 1.27 26.26
N ARG A 654 -7.06 1.07 24.98
CA ARG A 654 -7.17 -0.23 24.29
C ARG A 654 -6.36 -1.32 25.00
N ALA A 655 -5.14 -1.00 25.45
CA ALA A 655 -4.29 -1.94 26.20
C ALA A 655 -4.84 -2.24 27.61
N PHE A 656 -5.43 -1.25 28.29
CA PHE A 656 -6.05 -1.44 29.61
C PHE A 656 -7.30 -2.32 29.53
N LEU A 657 -8.14 -2.12 28.51
CA LEU A 657 -9.35 -2.92 28.29
C LEU A 657 -9.03 -4.41 28.12
N ARG A 658 -7.89 -4.74 27.49
CA ARG A 658 -7.42 -6.12 27.27
C ARG A 658 -7.21 -6.92 28.56
N LYS A 659 -6.96 -6.25 29.70
CA LYS A 659 -6.64 -6.86 31.01
C LYS A 659 -5.56 -7.97 30.98
N ALA A 660 -4.64 -7.92 30.01
CA ALA A 660 -3.55 -8.90 29.82
C ALA A 660 -2.57 -8.99 31.00
N GLU A 661 -1.91 -10.14 31.18
CA GLU A 661 -0.86 -10.38 32.18
C GLU A 661 0.53 -9.87 31.74
N ILE A 662 0.76 -9.79 30.43
CA ILE A 662 1.99 -9.26 29.84
C ILE A 662 1.70 -7.93 29.15
N MET A 663 2.43 -6.89 29.56
CA MET A 663 2.33 -5.53 29.01
C MET A 663 3.62 -5.19 28.25
N LEU A 664 3.51 -4.82 26.98
CA LEU A 664 4.62 -4.38 26.13
C LEU A 664 4.42 -2.90 25.79
N LEU A 665 5.28 -2.03 26.32
CA LEU A 665 5.18 -0.59 26.15
C LEU A 665 6.38 -0.10 25.34
N ASP A 666 6.15 0.30 24.09
CA ASP A 666 7.18 0.87 23.22
C ASP A 666 7.03 2.39 23.20
N GLU A 667 7.87 3.11 23.96
CA GLU A 667 7.84 4.58 24.04
C GLU A 667 6.44 5.19 24.26
N ALA A 668 5.63 4.57 25.13
CA ALA A 668 4.23 4.93 25.35
C ALA A 668 3.98 6.38 25.83
N THR A 669 5.02 7.13 26.19
CA THR A 669 4.94 8.53 26.69
C THR A 669 5.68 9.55 25.82
N SER A 670 6.19 9.16 24.65
CA SER A 670 7.05 10.05 23.84
C SER A 670 6.31 11.26 23.26
N ALA A 671 5.07 11.10 22.81
CA ALA A 671 4.29 12.14 22.13
C ALA A 671 3.35 12.95 23.06
N LEU A 672 3.53 12.85 24.38
CA LEU A 672 2.70 13.48 25.39
C LEU A 672 3.36 14.73 25.98
N ASP A 673 2.52 15.73 26.28
CA ASP A 673 2.85 16.90 27.08
C ASP A 673 3.17 16.50 28.53
N ALA A 674 4.03 17.27 29.22
CA ALA A 674 4.55 16.91 30.53
C ALA A 674 3.47 16.66 31.61
N GLU A 675 2.35 17.41 31.57
CA GLU A 675 1.23 17.23 32.50
C GLU A 675 0.47 15.93 32.21
N SER A 676 0.11 15.68 30.94
CA SER A 676 -0.56 14.45 30.53
C SER A 676 0.33 13.22 30.70
N GLU A 677 1.64 13.35 30.48
CA GLU A 677 2.63 12.30 30.70
C GLU A 677 2.62 11.84 32.15
N LYS A 678 2.73 12.76 33.11
CA LYS A 678 2.76 12.41 34.53
C LYS A 678 1.51 11.64 34.93
N CYS A 679 0.34 12.10 34.48
CA CYS A 679 -0.93 11.44 34.74
C CYS A 679 -0.98 10.01 34.16
N ILE A 680 -0.53 9.84 32.91
CA ILE A 680 -0.51 8.53 32.24
C ILE A 680 0.52 7.61 32.86
N GLN A 681 1.67 8.14 33.29
CA GLN A 681 2.70 7.35 33.94
C GLN A 681 2.21 6.81 35.29
N GLU A 682 1.53 7.63 36.10
CA GLU A 682 0.88 7.17 37.33
C GLU A 682 -0.19 6.09 37.04
N ALA A 683 -0.96 6.24 35.97
CA ALA A 683 -1.94 5.24 35.56
C ALA A 683 -1.27 3.93 35.10
N LEU A 684 -0.21 4.03 34.29
CA LEU A 684 0.58 2.88 33.84
C LEU A 684 1.19 2.13 35.03
N GLU A 685 1.73 2.83 36.03
CA GLU A 685 2.28 2.21 37.24
C GLU A 685 1.21 1.44 38.02
N ARG A 686 0.01 2.00 38.18
CA ARG A 686 -1.11 1.31 38.85
C ARG A 686 -1.54 0.06 38.09
N VAL A 687 -1.71 0.16 36.76
CA VAL A 687 -2.20 -0.95 35.95
C VAL A 687 -1.13 -2.03 35.73
N CYS A 688 0.15 -1.65 35.67
CA CYS A 688 1.27 -2.59 35.54
C CYS A 688 1.62 -3.28 36.87
N SER A 689 1.08 -2.82 38.01
CA SER A 689 1.33 -3.44 39.30
C SER A 689 0.88 -4.91 39.30
N GLY A 690 1.80 -5.82 39.58
CA GLY A 690 1.54 -7.26 39.59
C GLY A 690 1.48 -7.92 38.21
N LYS A 691 1.75 -7.18 37.13
CA LYS A 691 1.85 -7.68 35.75
C LYS A 691 3.29 -7.70 35.28
N THR A 692 3.61 -8.57 34.33
CA THR A 692 4.94 -8.53 33.70
C THR A 692 4.94 -7.43 32.66
N THR A 693 5.82 -6.44 32.82
CA THR A 693 5.87 -5.30 31.91
C THR A 693 7.25 -5.17 31.31
N ILE A 694 7.34 -5.17 29.98
CA ILE A 694 8.56 -4.78 29.25
C ILE A 694 8.34 -3.37 28.71
N VAL A 695 9.18 -2.43 29.12
CA VAL A 695 9.10 -1.03 28.70
C VAL A 695 10.35 -0.66 27.93
N VAL A 696 10.20 -0.22 26.69
CA VAL A 696 11.25 0.49 25.96
C VAL A 696 11.15 1.96 26.35
N ALA A 697 12.11 2.41 27.15
CA ALA A 697 12.05 3.73 27.76
C ALA A 697 13.16 4.63 27.21
N HIS A 698 12.74 5.79 26.70
CA HIS A 698 13.63 6.91 26.38
C HIS A 698 13.61 8.00 27.46
N ARG A 699 12.72 7.92 28.46
CA ARG A 699 12.59 8.92 29.53
C ARG A 699 13.05 8.38 30.90
N LEU A 700 13.79 9.21 31.62
CA LEU A 700 14.46 8.87 32.88
C LEU A 700 13.47 8.54 34.01
N SER A 701 12.31 9.20 34.02
CA SER A 701 11.21 8.97 34.96
C SER A 701 10.71 7.53 34.90
N THR A 702 10.48 7.01 33.69
CA THR A 702 9.99 5.64 33.45
C THR A 702 11.04 4.59 33.78
N ILE A 703 12.30 4.88 33.50
CA ILE A 703 13.43 3.97 33.77
C ILE A 703 13.67 3.82 35.28
N ARG A 704 13.60 4.91 36.05
CA ARG A 704 13.94 4.92 37.48
C ARG A 704 13.04 4.00 38.31
N ASN A 705 11.77 3.92 37.95
CA ASN A 705 10.75 3.15 38.67
C ASN A 705 10.72 1.67 38.26
N ALA A 706 11.54 1.25 37.30
CA ALA A 706 11.63 -0.14 36.87
C ALA A 706 12.34 -1.03 37.90
N HIS A 707 11.86 -2.26 38.04
CA HIS A 707 12.42 -3.25 38.96
C HIS A 707 13.79 -3.77 38.48
N THR A 708 13.94 -3.92 37.17
CA THR A 708 15.18 -4.31 36.52
C THR A 708 15.33 -3.50 35.24
N ILE A 709 16.54 -3.03 34.98
CA ILE A 709 16.90 -2.30 33.78
C ILE A 709 17.94 -3.15 33.05
N ALA A 710 17.75 -3.34 31.75
CA ALA A 710 18.71 -3.97 30.86
C ALA A 710 19.17 -2.92 29.83
N VAL A 711 20.48 -2.67 29.81
CA VAL A 711 21.11 -1.80 28.83
C VAL A 711 21.54 -2.66 27.64
N ILE A 712 20.94 -2.41 26.47
CA ILE A 712 21.28 -3.08 25.23
C ILE A 712 22.29 -2.23 24.46
N ASP A 713 23.45 -2.80 24.19
CA ASP A 713 24.51 -2.20 23.37
C ASP A 713 25.02 -3.26 22.38
N ASP A 714 25.15 -2.86 21.11
CA ASP A 714 25.59 -3.72 20.00
C ASP A 714 24.94 -5.11 19.97
N GLY A 715 23.62 -5.16 20.21
CA GLY A 715 22.83 -6.39 20.17
C GLY A 715 22.99 -7.33 21.37
N LYS A 716 23.67 -6.90 22.45
CA LYS A 716 23.88 -7.67 23.70
C LYS A 716 23.42 -6.90 24.92
N VAL A 717 23.15 -7.61 26.02
CA VAL A 717 22.91 -6.99 27.33
C VAL A 717 24.26 -6.62 27.95
N ALA A 718 24.60 -5.34 27.93
CA ALA A 718 25.84 -4.81 28.49
C ALA A 718 25.79 -4.73 30.03
N GLU A 719 24.66 -4.25 30.57
CA GLU A 719 24.46 -4.04 32.00
C GLU A 719 23.04 -4.45 32.39
N GLN A 720 22.88 -5.10 33.54
CA GLN A 720 21.56 -5.47 34.08
C GLN A 720 21.51 -5.30 35.60
N GLY A 721 20.46 -4.63 36.10
CA GLY A 721 20.27 -4.43 37.54
C GLY A 721 19.17 -3.43 37.86
N SER A 722 18.94 -3.14 39.14
CA SER A 722 18.08 -2.03 39.55
C SER A 722 18.77 -0.68 39.35
N HIS A 723 18.00 0.42 39.32
CA HIS A 723 18.55 1.77 39.17
C HIS A 723 19.69 2.06 40.17
N ALA A 724 19.47 1.72 41.43
CA ALA A 724 20.46 1.92 42.50
C ALA A 724 21.69 0.99 42.34
N GLN A 725 21.49 -0.25 41.88
CA GLN A 725 22.58 -1.20 41.67
C GLN A 725 23.47 -0.78 40.50
N LEU A 726 22.88 -0.35 39.38
CA LEU A 726 23.64 0.06 38.20
C LEU A 726 24.47 1.31 38.47
N LEU A 727 23.90 2.31 39.15
CA LEU A 727 24.64 3.52 39.55
C LEU A 727 25.75 3.25 40.57
N LYS A 728 25.56 2.29 41.48
CA LYS A 728 26.54 1.96 42.52
C LYS A 728 27.67 1.07 41.99
N ASN A 729 27.34 0.05 41.19
CA ASN A 729 28.30 -0.95 40.73
C ASN A 729 29.07 -0.48 39.48
N TYR A 730 28.46 0.38 38.66
CA TYR A 730 29.04 0.87 37.41
C TYR A 730 28.95 2.40 37.34
N ALA A 731 29.71 3.09 38.19
CA ALA A 731 29.71 4.56 38.25
C ALA A 731 30.05 5.22 36.89
N ASP A 732 30.88 4.57 36.07
CA ASP A 732 31.26 4.97 34.70
C ASP A 732 30.63 4.09 33.59
N GLY A 733 29.61 3.31 33.94
CA GLY A 733 28.89 2.40 33.05
C GLY A 733 28.05 3.10 31.98
N CYS A 734 27.59 2.33 30.99
CA CYS A 734 26.71 2.78 29.92
C CYS A 734 25.40 3.36 30.46
N TYR A 735 24.83 2.74 31.51
CA TYR A 735 23.64 3.26 32.17
C TYR A 735 23.87 4.60 32.85
N ALA A 736 24.95 4.71 33.64
CA ALA A 736 25.27 5.92 34.39
C ALA A 736 25.58 7.09 33.45
N LYS A 737 26.29 6.84 32.34
CA LYS A 737 26.51 7.81 31.27
C LYS A 737 25.19 8.29 30.68
N MET A 738 24.28 7.37 30.35
CA MET A 738 22.99 7.73 29.78
C MET A 738 22.10 8.56 30.73
N ILE A 739 22.12 8.26 32.03
CA ILE A 739 21.47 9.10 33.04
C ILE A 739 22.09 10.47 33.11
N GLN A 740 23.42 10.58 33.09
CA GLN A 740 24.08 11.88 33.08
C GLN A 740 23.62 12.67 31.85
N LEU A 741 23.64 12.04 30.67
CA LEU A 741 23.15 12.64 29.42
C LEU A 741 21.71 13.18 29.56
N GLN A 742 20.80 12.40 30.14
CA GLN A 742 19.38 12.78 30.26
C GLN A 742 19.06 13.73 31.42
N ARG A 743 19.73 13.66 32.58
CA ARG A 743 19.51 14.59 33.71
C ARG A 743 19.77 16.03 33.31
N PHE A 744 20.78 16.20 32.46
CA PHE A 744 21.13 17.48 31.86
C PHE A 744 20.09 17.98 30.84
N SER A 745 19.28 17.09 30.24
CA SER A 745 18.18 17.46 29.34
C SER A 745 16.84 17.75 30.05
N HIS A 746 16.54 17.07 31.17
CA HIS A 746 15.23 17.19 31.88
C HIS A 746 15.20 18.21 33.03
N GLY A 747 16.35 18.62 33.58
CA GLY A 747 16.42 19.66 34.62
C GLY A 747 15.87 21.04 34.19
N HIS A 748 15.62 21.22 32.89
CA HIS A 748 15.13 22.45 32.28
C HIS A 748 13.61 22.60 32.21
N GLU A 749 12.84 21.49 32.21
CA GLU A 749 11.38 21.57 32.09
C GLU A 749 10.70 21.93 33.43
N VAL A 750 11.27 21.50 34.56
CA VAL A 750 10.64 21.67 35.88
C VAL A 750 10.82 23.07 36.47
N VAL A 751 11.88 23.80 36.10
CA VAL A 751 12.11 25.18 36.58
C VAL A 751 11.14 26.17 35.90
N ASN A 752 10.59 25.83 34.72
CA ASN A 752 9.70 26.71 33.96
C ASN A 752 8.26 26.81 34.50
N ILE A 753 7.83 25.92 35.40
CA ILE A 753 6.43 25.91 35.90
C ILE A 753 6.29 26.70 37.21
N VAL A 754 7.35 26.80 38.02
CA VAL A 754 7.26 27.44 39.35
C VAL A 754 7.32 28.97 39.28
N SER A 755 7.85 29.57 38.20
CA SER A 755 8.00 31.03 38.08
C SER A 755 6.83 31.75 37.40
N VAL A 756 5.76 31.06 37.00
CA VAL A 756 4.60 31.66 36.30
C VAL A 756 3.34 31.75 37.19
N GLY A 757 3.38 31.22 38.40
CA GLY A 757 2.20 31.07 39.28
C GLY A 757 1.90 32.19 40.28
N SER A 758 2.64 33.29 40.34
CA SER A 758 2.45 34.29 41.41
C SER A 758 2.55 35.75 40.94
N SER A 759 1.63 36.20 40.08
CA SER A 759 1.25 37.62 40.01
C SER A 759 0.08 37.86 39.04
N SER A 760 -1.16 37.72 39.50
CA SER A 760 -2.30 38.43 38.91
C SER A 760 -3.54 38.33 39.81
N SER A 761 -3.60 39.18 40.84
CA SER A 761 -4.83 39.52 41.54
C SER A 761 -4.84 41.02 41.76
N THR A 762 -5.33 41.81 40.79
CA THR A 762 -6.08 43.06 41.00
C THR A 762 -6.39 43.78 39.69
N GLN A 763 -7.64 44.25 39.63
CA GLN A 763 -8.19 45.38 38.87
C GLN A 763 -8.69 45.19 37.41
N ILE A 764 -10.03 45.19 37.38
CA ILE A 764 -11.04 45.59 36.36
C ILE A 764 -11.14 44.73 35.10
#